data_AF-A0A554XAU1-F1
#
_entry.id   AF-A0A554XAU1-F1
#
_cell.length_a   1.000
_cell.length_b   1.000
_cell.length_c   1.000
_cell.angle_alpha   90.00
_cell.angle_beta   90.00
_cell.angle_gamma   90.00
#
_symmetry.space_group_name_H-M   'P 1'
#
loop_
_entity.id
_entity.type
_entity.pdbx_description
1 polymer ?
#
loop_
_entity_poly.entity_id
_entity_poly.type
_entity_poly.pdbx_seq_one_letter_code
_entity_poly.pdbx_strand_id
1 'polypeptide(L)'
;MNTPKTLIINSPFERPTHHWRRGSDTRLELVEGRRPAGYEIFDTRNNTVRGVALELVNRIRERVDAWRAVGYPGVTAVTRALLDHWRDPEAKRPYAFYFCQLEAIETLIWHVEASPEFRQGIAVPGDGGPFERLCNKMATGTGKTTVMAMIVTWQALNALAYPKRTKDFSRAIFIVAPGLTVKERLQVLQPGHPENYYDAFALCPNEALRQKLNQVELLIDNWHSLLPLKDPERSVVRKGAESDEAYVRRVLGRLSGYRDIVVINDEAHHAYRKPAEVKISKKDAEALGIDLDEATRWIEGLDRIHKMRRIRRCFDLSATPFAPTGKTSTEAALFPWVVSDFGLNDAIEAGLVKTPRVVIRDNALPNAQTYRSKLYHLYREPEVAEDLNRRGAEAHEALPQLVQEAYTLLGADWRETLRAWREAGHVSPPVMLTVCNRTETAARIEHYFRHGDAHWPELNAPQRTLRVDSKVLEKAERGEAASSDKAYEEVLRAIVEAADIPEARKVPLREMKKEELLRAIVDNVGKRGTAGQDLQNVISVAMLSEGWDAKNVTHIMGLRAFTSQLLCEQVIGRGLRRVSYDTEPVVCPDGQIRELFRPEFVNVFGVPLSIFQDIEGGGEAPPPPKPSTQIEALAERAELEIGWPNVLRVDVMLRPELVVDWSKMLPLKIDPAQVHVSADLAPALGGAADLSKAVSIDLEALPEEFRLQRLLFRAAHKAMNTLEHGFTGGRELLIQQLVRLTEQFFNSDRLQIPSLFHQDPLRKRILIALSIDTIVGHVVAQIQQQNREQMEPVFDPELPIGSTRLMRTWYTTKPCLETRKSQISHAVADSTWEHYTTSRLEASEEVVAYAKNDHLGYQIHYLWRGSKRRFVPDYLIRLANGKHLVLEIKGEDSDQNRAKRMALDAWVRAVNAHGGFGVWCWDVVKAEPSRLFDILRHHAQSGIHSEPVGEQVPRMVCA
;
A
#
# COMPACT_ATOMS: atom_id res chain seq x y z
N MET A 1 -41.15 -1.19 -5.40
CA MET A 1 -39.67 -1.10 -5.37
C MET A 1 -39.20 -1.31 -6.79
N ASN A 2 -38.46 -0.37 -7.37
CA ASN A 2 -37.89 -0.56 -8.70
C ASN A 2 -36.85 -1.68 -8.63
N THR A 3 -36.91 -2.63 -9.56
CA THR A 3 -35.90 -3.68 -9.71
C THR A 3 -34.51 -3.03 -9.85
N PRO A 4 -33.48 -3.47 -9.11
CA PRO A 4 -32.14 -2.93 -9.23
C PRO A 4 -31.63 -2.97 -10.68
N LYS A 5 -31.06 -1.86 -11.17
CA LYS A 5 -30.51 -1.75 -12.54
C LYS A 5 -29.14 -2.42 -12.72
N THR A 6 -28.54 -2.89 -11.63
CA THR A 6 -27.19 -3.48 -11.56
C THR A 6 -27.21 -4.72 -10.68
N LEU A 7 -26.26 -5.65 -10.91
CA LEU A 7 -26.03 -6.79 -10.05
C LEU A 7 -25.31 -6.41 -8.74
N ILE A 8 -24.70 -5.23 -8.67
CA ILE A 8 -24.03 -4.70 -7.48
C ILE A 8 -25.09 -4.17 -6.52
N ILE A 9 -25.31 -4.88 -5.42
CA ILE A 9 -26.39 -4.62 -4.45
C ILE A 9 -25.90 -4.54 -3.00
N ASN A 10 -24.64 -4.88 -2.75
CA ASN A 10 -24.03 -4.85 -1.42
C ASN A 10 -22.81 -3.93 -1.40
N SER A 11 -22.59 -3.25 -0.27
CA SER A 11 -21.32 -2.54 -0.03
C SER A 11 -20.18 -3.56 0.16
N PRO A 12 -18.99 -3.34 -0.42
CA PRO A 12 -17.83 -4.20 -0.21
C PRO A 12 -17.25 -4.10 1.22
N PHE A 13 -17.61 -3.05 1.96
CA PHE A 13 -17.09 -2.75 3.31
C PHE A 13 -18.02 -3.25 4.43
N GLU A 14 -19.27 -3.56 4.11
CA GLU A 14 -20.28 -4.00 5.07
C GLU A 14 -20.66 -5.47 4.85
N ARG A 15 -21.31 -6.05 5.85
CA ARG A 15 -21.89 -7.39 5.73
C ARG A 15 -22.94 -7.39 4.60
N PRO A 16 -22.91 -8.34 3.66
CA PRO A 16 -23.95 -8.45 2.63
C PRO A 16 -25.35 -8.60 3.26
N THR A 17 -26.29 -7.80 2.77
CA THR A 17 -27.68 -7.78 3.26
C THR A 17 -28.64 -8.45 2.29
N HIS A 18 -28.27 -8.60 1.02
CA HIS A 18 -29.10 -9.19 -0.02
C HIS A 18 -28.25 -10.05 -0.96
N HIS A 19 -28.90 -10.94 -1.71
CA HIS A 19 -28.24 -11.68 -2.79
C HIS A 19 -29.22 -12.06 -3.90
N TRP A 20 -28.71 -12.28 -5.11
CA TRP A 20 -29.48 -12.77 -6.25
C TRP A 20 -29.57 -14.30 -6.24
N ARG A 21 -30.77 -14.83 -6.34
CA ARG A 21 -31.00 -16.27 -6.51
C ARG A 21 -31.61 -16.52 -7.88
N ARG A 22 -31.08 -17.52 -8.60
CA ARG A 22 -31.65 -17.90 -9.88
C ARG A 22 -32.94 -18.70 -9.66
N GLY A 23 -34.04 -18.21 -10.22
CA GLY A 23 -35.34 -18.88 -10.25
C GLY A 23 -35.42 -20.01 -11.30
N SER A 24 -36.56 -20.68 -11.34
CA SER A 24 -36.82 -21.83 -12.25
C SER A 24 -36.90 -21.47 -13.74
N ASP A 25 -37.21 -20.21 -14.05
CA ASP A 25 -37.41 -19.64 -15.38
C ASP A 25 -36.24 -18.77 -15.85
N THR A 26 -35.04 -18.97 -15.29
CA THR A 26 -33.82 -18.16 -15.51
C THR A 26 -33.87 -16.72 -15.02
N ARG A 27 -34.97 -16.24 -14.42
CA ARG A 27 -35.00 -14.92 -13.79
C ARG A 27 -34.20 -14.89 -12.50
N LEU A 28 -33.57 -13.74 -12.23
CA LEU A 28 -32.93 -13.48 -10.95
C LEU A 28 -33.95 -12.92 -9.97
N GLU A 29 -34.12 -13.60 -8.84
CA GLU A 29 -34.90 -13.16 -7.70
C GLU A 29 -33.98 -12.51 -6.66
N LEU A 30 -34.33 -11.32 -6.19
CA LEU A 30 -33.63 -10.69 -5.09
C LEU A 30 -34.10 -11.29 -3.77
N VAL A 31 -33.17 -11.81 -2.97
CA VAL A 31 -33.43 -12.44 -1.67
C VAL A 31 -32.79 -11.63 -0.56
N GLU A 32 -33.56 -11.37 0.50
CA GLU A 32 -33.06 -10.72 1.71
C GLU A 32 -32.17 -11.69 2.51
N GLY A 33 -31.12 -11.14 3.09
CA GLY A 33 -30.10 -11.85 3.83
C GLY A 33 -28.86 -12.17 3.01
N ARG A 34 -27.79 -12.52 3.74
CA ARG A 34 -26.52 -12.93 3.15
C ARG A 34 -26.65 -14.29 2.45
N ARG A 35 -26.01 -14.43 1.29
CA ARG A 35 -25.88 -15.70 0.58
C ARG A 35 -25.31 -16.82 1.48
N PRO A 36 -26.00 -17.96 1.62
CA PRO A 36 -25.46 -19.14 2.28
C PRO A 36 -24.18 -19.62 1.58
N ALA A 37 -23.16 -20.02 2.35
CA ALA A 37 -21.93 -20.57 1.81
C ALA A 37 -22.23 -21.87 1.03
N GLY A 38 -21.69 -21.99 -0.17
CA GLY A 38 -22.03 -23.08 -1.08
C GLY A 38 -21.37 -22.97 -2.46
N TYR A 39 -21.63 -23.95 -3.31
CA TYR A 39 -21.20 -23.97 -4.71
C TYR A 39 -22.21 -24.71 -5.58
N GLU A 40 -22.23 -24.39 -6.88
CA GLU A 40 -23.10 -25.05 -7.85
C GLU A 40 -22.35 -26.08 -8.69
N ILE A 41 -22.98 -27.24 -8.88
CA ILE A 41 -22.55 -28.28 -9.80
C ILE A 41 -23.48 -28.26 -11.02
N PHE A 42 -22.88 -28.20 -12.21
CA PHE A 42 -23.59 -28.29 -13.47
C PHE A 42 -23.55 -29.74 -13.96
N ASP A 43 -24.70 -30.42 -13.97
CA ASP A 43 -24.83 -31.73 -14.60
C ASP A 43 -24.93 -31.54 -16.12
N THR A 44 -23.87 -31.90 -16.83
CA THR A 44 -23.78 -31.78 -18.29
C THR A 44 -24.65 -32.77 -19.05
N ARG A 45 -25.07 -33.89 -18.42
CA ARG A 45 -25.89 -34.92 -19.08
C ARG A 45 -27.37 -34.56 -19.06
N ASN A 46 -27.85 -34.05 -17.93
CA ASN A 46 -29.26 -33.71 -17.73
C ASN A 46 -29.55 -32.21 -17.85
N ASN A 47 -28.52 -31.39 -18.07
CA ASN A 47 -28.60 -29.92 -18.12
C ASN A 47 -29.25 -29.30 -16.86
N THR A 48 -29.04 -29.93 -15.71
CA THR A 48 -29.55 -29.48 -14.40
C THR A 48 -28.44 -28.86 -13.57
N VAL A 49 -28.80 -27.93 -12.69
CA VAL A 49 -27.87 -27.33 -11.72
C VAL A 49 -28.26 -27.76 -10.33
N ARG A 50 -27.28 -28.23 -9.55
CA ARG A 50 -27.45 -28.63 -8.16
C ARG A 50 -26.58 -27.77 -7.26
N GLY A 51 -27.19 -27.08 -6.30
CA GLY A 51 -26.47 -26.39 -5.23
C GLY A 51 -26.01 -27.36 -4.15
N VAL A 52 -24.78 -27.16 -3.65
CA VAL A 52 -24.21 -27.88 -2.50
C VAL A 52 -23.88 -26.86 -1.42
N ALA A 53 -24.51 -26.99 -0.26
CA ALA A 53 -24.28 -26.11 0.88
C ALA A 53 -23.01 -26.48 1.64
N LEU A 54 -22.29 -25.46 2.14
CA LEU A 54 -21.17 -25.62 3.06
C LEU A 54 -21.66 -25.44 4.51
N GLU A 55 -22.33 -26.46 5.03
CA GLU A 55 -22.97 -26.42 6.36
C GLU A 55 -21.99 -26.05 7.49
N LEU A 56 -20.76 -26.57 7.43
CA LEU A 56 -19.72 -26.23 8.42
C LEU A 56 -19.43 -24.72 8.41
N VAL A 57 -19.27 -24.12 7.24
CA VAL A 57 -18.98 -22.69 7.08
C VAL A 57 -20.16 -21.83 7.55
N ASN A 58 -21.39 -22.23 7.21
CA ASN A 58 -22.58 -21.51 7.65
C ASN A 58 -22.70 -21.51 9.19
N ARG A 59 -22.45 -22.66 9.84
CA ARG A 59 -22.41 -22.76 11.31
C ARG A 59 -21.26 -21.95 11.91
N ILE A 60 -20.08 -21.94 11.27
CA ILE A 60 -18.95 -21.11 11.73
C ILE A 60 -19.31 -19.62 11.67
N ARG A 61 -19.94 -19.14 10.58
CA ARG A 61 -20.38 -17.75 10.46
C ARG A 61 -21.30 -17.34 11.63
N GLU A 62 -22.26 -18.18 12.01
CA GLU A 62 -23.12 -17.94 13.18
C GLU A 62 -22.31 -17.83 14.49
N ARG A 63 -21.31 -18.70 14.68
CA ARG A 63 -20.46 -18.68 15.88
C ARG A 63 -19.55 -17.47 15.93
N VAL A 64 -18.97 -17.08 14.80
CA VAL A 64 -18.14 -15.87 14.69
C VAL A 64 -18.99 -14.63 14.91
N ASP A 65 -20.20 -14.56 14.37
CA ASP A 65 -21.14 -13.46 14.60
C ASP A 65 -21.51 -13.33 16.08
N ALA A 66 -21.85 -14.44 16.75
CA ALA A 66 -22.16 -14.45 18.18
C ALA A 66 -20.96 -14.01 19.03
N TRP A 67 -19.76 -14.51 18.71
CA TRP A 67 -18.50 -14.15 19.38
C TRP A 67 -18.13 -12.67 19.18
N ARG A 68 -18.36 -12.14 17.98
CA ARG A 68 -18.19 -10.73 17.65
C ARG A 68 -19.14 -9.84 18.45
N ALA A 69 -20.42 -10.22 18.54
CA ALA A 69 -21.46 -9.45 19.20
C ALA A 69 -21.19 -9.23 20.70
N VAL A 70 -20.52 -10.17 21.36
CA VAL A 70 -20.11 -10.06 22.78
C VAL A 70 -18.70 -9.47 22.97
N GLY A 71 -18.09 -8.94 21.91
CA GLY A 71 -16.84 -8.19 22.00
C GLY A 71 -15.58 -9.07 22.06
N TYR A 72 -15.52 -10.18 21.33
CA TYR A 72 -14.33 -11.04 21.15
C TYR A 72 -13.73 -11.63 22.45
N PRO A 73 -14.50 -12.33 23.30
CA PRO A 73 -13.96 -12.95 24.50
C PRO A 73 -12.87 -13.99 24.19
N GLY A 74 -11.84 -14.05 25.03
CA GLY A 74 -10.72 -15.01 24.91
C GLY A 74 -9.51 -14.52 24.11
N VAL A 75 -9.63 -13.44 23.33
CA VAL A 75 -8.50 -12.88 22.57
C VAL A 75 -7.45 -12.22 23.46
N THR A 76 -6.19 -12.20 23.01
CA THR A 76 -5.14 -11.43 23.68
C THR A 76 -5.36 -9.92 23.59
N ALA A 77 -4.62 -9.16 24.42
CA ALA A 77 -4.61 -7.70 24.34
C ALA A 77 -4.08 -7.20 22.98
N VAL A 78 -3.11 -7.90 22.39
CA VAL A 78 -2.57 -7.57 21.05
C VAL A 78 -3.63 -7.79 19.99
N THR A 79 -4.29 -8.95 19.99
CA THR A 79 -5.35 -9.28 19.04
C THR A 79 -6.53 -8.32 19.17
N ARG A 80 -6.92 -7.93 20.39
CA ARG A 80 -7.95 -6.92 20.61
C ARG A 80 -7.57 -5.58 19.99
N ALA A 81 -6.35 -5.09 20.24
CA ALA A 81 -5.87 -3.85 19.66
C ALA A 81 -5.84 -3.90 18.12
N LEU A 82 -5.49 -5.05 17.53
CA LEU A 82 -5.54 -5.25 16.07
C LEU A 82 -6.97 -5.21 15.54
N LEU A 83 -7.91 -5.94 16.15
CA LEU A 83 -9.32 -5.97 15.74
C LEU A 83 -9.98 -4.59 15.85
N ASP A 84 -9.80 -3.91 16.97
CA ASP A 84 -10.32 -2.56 17.20
C ASP A 84 -9.76 -1.59 16.16
N HIS A 85 -8.46 -1.67 15.90
CA HIS A 85 -7.82 -0.88 14.85
C HIS A 85 -8.43 -1.20 13.48
N TRP A 86 -8.42 -2.45 13.03
CA TRP A 86 -8.89 -2.84 11.69
C TRP A 86 -10.35 -2.49 11.43
N ARG A 87 -11.18 -2.42 12.48
CA ARG A 87 -12.59 -2.00 12.38
C ARG A 87 -12.83 -0.51 12.59
N ASP A 88 -11.83 0.28 12.95
CA ASP A 88 -11.98 1.73 13.15
C ASP A 88 -12.30 2.43 11.81
N PRO A 89 -13.52 2.99 11.64
CA PRO A 89 -13.90 3.71 10.43
C PRO A 89 -13.23 5.10 10.34
N GLU A 90 -12.76 5.65 11.47
CA GLU A 90 -12.08 6.94 11.53
C GLU A 90 -10.57 6.81 11.25
N ALA A 91 -10.04 5.58 11.20
CA ALA A 91 -8.68 5.33 10.81
C ALA A 91 -8.49 5.73 9.34
N LYS A 92 -7.87 6.89 9.10
CA LYS A 92 -7.44 7.33 7.77
C LYS A 92 -6.38 6.37 7.23
N ARG A 93 -6.84 5.28 6.61
CA ARG A 93 -6.02 4.32 5.88
C ARG A 93 -5.97 4.70 4.41
N PRO A 94 -4.84 4.52 3.73
CA PRO A 94 -4.79 4.63 2.27
C PRO A 94 -5.78 3.66 1.60
N TYR A 95 -5.94 2.46 2.18
CA TYR A 95 -6.86 1.43 1.68
C TYR A 95 -7.75 0.90 2.81
N ALA A 96 -9.07 0.95 2.61
CA ALA A 96 -10.05 0.36 3.52
C ALA A 96 -10.10 -1.16 3.38
N PHE A 97 -10.39 -1.88 4.47
CA PHE A 97 -10.57 -3.32 4.43
C PHE A 97 -11.96 -3.70 3.95
N TYR A 98 -12.03 -4.68 3.06
CA TYR A 98 -13.30 -5.27 2.67
C TYR A 98 -13.86 -6.15 3.78
N PHE A 99 -15.19 -6.24 3.86
CA PHE A 99 -15.86 -7.11 4.83
C PHE A 99 -15.35 -8.55 4.75
N CYS A 100 -15.15 -9.08 3.54
CA CYS A 100 -14.66 -10.44 3.32
C CYS A 100 -13.24 -10.66 3.87
N GLN A 101 -12.39 -9.64 3.90
CA GLN A 101 -11.04 -9.72 4.46
C GLN A 101 -11.10 -9.77 5.98
N LEU A 102 -11.90 -8.89 6.59
CA LEU A 102 -12.12 -8.85 8.03
C LEU A 102 -12.75 -10.16 8.53
N GLU A 103 -13.75 -10.67 7.82
CA GLU A 103 -14.36 -11.94 8.19
C GLU A 103 -13.39 -13.12 8.10
N ALA A 104 -12.58 -13.18 7.03
CA ALA A 104 -11.62 -14.26 6.86
C ALA A 104 -10.62 -14.30 8.03
N ILE A 105 -10.03 -13.16 8.39
CA ILE A 105 -9.09 -13.10 9.52
C ILE A 105 -9.79 -13.34 10.87
N GLU A 106 -10.99 -12.80 11.09
CA GLU A 106 -11.75 -13.00 12.32
C GLU A 106 -12.10 -14.46 12.53
N THR A 107 -12.44 -15.18 11.45
CA THR A 107 -12.71 -16.61 11.50
C THR A 107 -11.48 -17.40 11.94
N LEU A 108 -10.29 -17.04 11.44
CA LEU A 108 -9.04 -17.65 11.86
C LEU A 108 -8.71 -17.34 13.33
N ILE A 109 -8.87 -16.08 13.75
CA ILE A 109 -8.65 -15.66 15.14
C ILE A 109 -9.62 -16.39 16.07
N TRP A 110 -10.90 -16.45 15.71
CA TRP A 110 -11.93 -17.15 16.47
C TRP A 110 -11.55 -18.62 16.67
N HIS A 111 -11.11 -19.32 15.62
CA HIS A 111 -10.72 -20.73 15.71
C HIS A 111 -9.56 -20.96 16.68
N VAL A 112 -8.61 -20.03 16.72
CA VAL A 112 -7.35 -20.15 17.48
C VAL A 112 -7.47 -19.64 18.92
N GLU A 113 -8.16 -18.51 19.14
CA GLU A 113 -8.16 -17.80 20.42
C GLU A 113 -9.49 -17.86 21.19
N ALA A 114 -10.62 -18.11 20.52
CA ALA A 114 -11.91 -18.08 21.22
C ALA A 114 -11.99 -19.18 22.29
N SER A 115 -12.65 -18.85 23.40
CA SER A 115 -12.92 -19.81 24.48
C SER A 115 -13.70 -21.02 23.93
N PRO A 116 -13.52 -22.22 24.51
CA PRO A 116 -14.13 -23.45 23.99
C PRO A 116 -15.65 -23.40 23.81
N GLU A 117 -16.35 -22.59 24.63
CA GLU A 117 -17.80 -22.38 24.54
C GLU A 117 -18.25 -21.81 23.18
N PHE A 118 -17.49 -20.89 22.60
CA PHE A 118 -17.81 -20.30 21.29
C PHE A 118 -17.53 -21.27 20.14
N ARG A 119 -16.66 -22.27 20.35
CA ARG A 119 -16.31 -23.30 19.37
C ARG A 119 -17.09 -24.61 19.55
N GLN A 120 -17.95 -24.69 20.56
CA GLN A 120 -18.67 -25.92 20.90
C GLN A 120 -19.51 -26.42 19.72
N GLY A 121 -19.33 -27.69 19.37
CA GLY A 121 -20.04 -28.34 18.27
C GLY A 121 -19.46 -28.07 16.88
N ILE A 122 -18.38 -27.29 16.78
CA ILE A 122 -17.62 -27.11 15.54
C ILE A 122 -16.37 -27.99 15.60
N ALA A 123 -16.30 -28.96 14.70
CA ALA A 123 -15.11 -29.76 14.45
C ALA A 123 -14.70 -29.57 13.00
N VAL A 124 -13.55 -28.93 12.79
CA VAL A 124 -13.00 -28.73 11.44
C VAL A 124 -12.22 -30.00 11.07
N PRO A 125 -12.63 -30.73 10.01
CA PRO A 125 -11.88 -31.89 9.54
C PRO A 125 -10.47 -31.49 9.11
N GLY A 126 -9.50 -32.38 9.25
CA GLY A 126 -8.18 -32.20 8.63
C GLY A 126 -8.14 -32.77 7.20
N ASP A 127 -6.98 -32.73 6.57
CA ASP A 127 -6.74 -33.36 5.28
C ASP A 127 -6.17 -34.79 5.38
N GLY A 128 -6.25 -35.39 6.57
CA GLY A 128 -5.64 -36.67 6.91
C GLY A 128 -4.16 -36.59 7.31
N GLY A 129 -3.54 -35.41 7.25
CA GLY A 129 -2.15 -35.17 7.63
C GLY A 129 -1.91 -34.94 9.13
N PRO A 130 -0.63 -34.80 9.54
CA PRO A 130 -0.23 -34.69 10.95
C PRO A 130 -0.37 -33.27 11.54
N PHE A 131 -0.67 -32.27 10.72
CA PHE A 131 -0.81 -30.87 11.14
C PHE A 131 -2.16 -30.28 10.74
N GLU A 132 -2.63 -29.31 11.51
CA GLU A 132 -3.92 -28.65 11.30
C GLU A 132 -3.88 -27.72 10.08
N ARG A 133 -4.97 -27.72 9.31
CA ARG A 133 -5.16 -26.85 8.14
C ARG A 133 -6.50 -26.14 8.25
N LEU A 134 -6.52 -24.85 7.93
CA LEU A 134 -7.73 -24.03 7.89
C LEU A 134 -7.75 -23.28 6.57
N CYS A 135 -8.84 -23.40 5.81
CA CYS A 135 -8.94 -22.78 4.49
C CYS A 135 -9.94 -21.62 4.45
N ASN A 136 -9.48 -20.46 4.00
CA ASN A 136 -10.33 -19.33 3.62
C ASN A 136 -10.57 -19.41 2.09
N LYS A 137 -11.82 -19.69 1.69
CA LYS A 137 -12.24 -19.59 0.29
C LYS A 137 -12.56 -18.13 -0.03
N MET A 138 -11.79 -17.54 -0.94
CA MET A 138 -11.87 -16.12 -1.29
C MET A 138 -11.77 -15.93 -2.80
N ALA A 139 -12.82 -15.39 -3.42
CA ALA A 139 -12.84 -15.10 -4.85
C ALA A 139 -11.66 -14.22 -5.29
N THR A 140 -11.24 -14.39 -6.54
CA THR A 140 -10.19 -13.57 -7.15
C THR A 140 -10.55 -12.08 -7.07
N GLY A 141 -9.57 -11.23 -6.71
CA GLY A 141 -9.78 -9.78 -6.57
C GLY A 141 -10.24 -9.32 -5.18
N THR A 142 -10.64 -10.23 -4.28
CA THR A 142 -11.12 -9.88 -2.92
C THR A 142 -10.01 -9.58 -1.90
N GLY A 143 -8.74 -9.68 -2.29
CA GLY A 143 -7.59 -9.29 -1.47
C GLY A 143 -6.99 -10.39 -0.57
N LYS A 144 -6.72 -11.58 -1.13
CA LYS A 144 -6.03 -12.69 -0.43
C LYS A 144 -4.71 -12.25 0.22
N THR A 145 -3.88 -11.50 -0.51
CA THR A 145 -2.59 -10.98 -0.02
C THR A 145 -2.76 -10.06 1.18
N THR A 146 -3.83 -9.26 1.24
CA THR A 146 -4.15 -8.43 2.42
C THR A 146 -4.42 -9.31 3.64
N VAL A 147 -5.23 -10.37 3.49
CA VAL A 147 -5.48 -11.32 4.58
C VAL A 147 -4.19 -12.03 5.02
N MET A 148 -3.30 -12.39 4.10
CA MET A 148 -1.98 -12.94 4.46
C MET A 148 -1.16 -11.97 5.31
N ALA A 149 -1.13 -10.69 4.96
CA ALA A 149 -0.45 -9.66 5.74
C ALA A 149 -1.09 -9.50 7.14
N MET A 150 -2.41 -9.62 7.24
CA MET A 150 -3.12 -9.62 8.53
C MET A 150 -2.78 -10.85 9.37
N ILE A 151 -2.70 -12.04 8.76
CA ILE A 151 -2.27 -13.29 9.43
C ILE A 151 -0.84 -13.11 9.96
N VAL A 152 0.09 -12.61 9.14
CA VAL A 152 1.48 -12.37 9.55
C VAL A 152 1.55 -11.38 10.72
N THR A 153 0.82 -10.26 10.62
CA THR A 153 0.75 -9.24 11.68
C THR A 153 0.23 -9.83 12.99
N TRP A 154 -0.87 -10.58 12.92
CA TRP A 154 -1.48 -11.22 14.09
C TRP A 154 -0.58 -12.28 14.73
N GLN A 155 0.00 -13.17 13.92
CA GLN A 155 0.85 -14.27 14.38
C GLN A 155 2.16 -13.76 14.99
N ALA A 156 2.87 -12.88 14.28
CA ALA A 156 4.17 -12.40 14.72
C ALA A 156 4.07 -11.54 15.98
N LEU A 157 3.15 -10.57 16.02
CA LEU A 157 3.02 -9.68 17.18
C LEU A 157 2.59 -10.42 18.44
N ASN A 158 1.68 -11.39 18.32
CA ASN A 158 1.30 -12.23 19.46
C ASN A 158 2.43 -13.17 19.90
N ALA A 159 3.19 -13.76 18.98
CA ALA A 159 4.33 -14.61 19.33
C ALA A 159 5.41 -13.82 20.08
N LEU A 160 5.66 -12.56 19.70
CA LEU A 160 6.61 -11.68 20.36
C LEU A 160 6.10 -11.18 21.72
N ALA A 161 4.81 -10.89 21.85
CA ALA A 161 4.21 -10.43 23.10
C ALA A 161 3.99 -11.56 24.11
N TYR A 162 3.69 -12.77 23.65
CA TYR A 162 3.40 -13.94 24.47
C TYR A 162 4.28 -15.15 24.09
N PRO A 163 5.60 -15.13 24.35
CA PRO A 163 6.53 -16.18 23.91
C PRO A 163 6.23 -17.59 24.45
N LYS A 164 5.41 -17.71 25.51
CA LYS A 164 4.97 -19.00 26.07
C LYS A 164 3.79 -19.62 25.32
N ARG A 165 3.08 -18.86 24.47
CA ARG A 165 1.93 -19.32 23.67
C ARG A 165 2.37 -19.83 22.29
N THR A 166 3.46 -20.59 22.22
CA THR A 166 3.97 -21.22 20.98
C THR A 166 2.99 -22.22 20.36
N LYS A 167 1.97 -22.64 21.13
CA LYS A 167 0.85 -23.44 20.63
C LYS A 167 -0.16 -22.62 19.82
N ASP A 168 -0.15 -21.31 19.91
CA ASP A 168 -1.17 -20.48 19.26
C ASP A 168 -0.55 -19.60 18.19
N PHE A 169 0.68 -19.13 18.43
CA PHE A 169 1.34 -18.12 17.61
C PHE A 169 2.77 -18.50 17.23
N SER A 170 3.19 -18.06 16.05
CA SER A 170 4.59 -18.15 15.60
C SER A 170 5.05 -16.87 14.93
N ARG A 171 6.31 -16.50 15.17
CA ARG A 171 7.01 -15.45 14.40
C ARG A 171 7.77 -15.99 13.20
N ALA A 172 7.86 -17.31 13.05
CA ALA A 172 8.52 -17.97 11.92
C ALA A 172 7.44 -18.46 10.94
N ILE A 173 7.36 -17.78 9.79
CA ILE A 173 6.27 -17.96 8.82
C ILE A 173 6.85 -18.32 7.46
N PHE A 174 6.39 -19.44 6.91
CA PHE A 174 6.74 -19.89 5.57
C PHE A 174 5.54 -19.76 4.64
N ILE A 175 5.67 -18.95 3.59
CA ILE A 175 4.65 -18.76 2.57
C ILE A 175 5.06 -19.53 1.32
N VAL A 176 4.18 -20.40 0.84
CA VAL A 176 4.40 -21.18 -0.38
C VAL A 176 3.49 -20.69 -1.49
N ALA A 177 4.09 -20.35 -2.62
CA ALA A 177 3.44 -19.89 -3.83
C ALA A 177 3.42 -20.98 -4.91
N PRO A 178 2.40 -20.98 -5.78
CA PRO A 178 2.25 -21.92 -6.89
C PRO A 178 3.24 -21.68 -8.06
N GLY A 179 3.74 -20.45 -8.19
CA GLY A 179 4.59 -20.03 -9.30
C GLY A 179 5.50 -18.85 -8.94
N LEU A 180 6.50 -18.57 -9.78
CA LEU A 180 7.46 -17.49 -9.64
C LEU A 180 6.79 -16.12 -9.75
N THR A 181 5.82 -15.94 -10.65
CA THR A 181 5.06 -14.69 -10.77
C THR A 181 4.33 -14.36 -9.47
N VAL A 182 3.64 -15.33 -8.87
CA VAL A 182 2.98 -15.12 -7.57
C VAL A 182 4.01 -14.84 -6.49
N LYS A 183 5.10 -15.63 -6.43
CA LYS A 183 6.18 -15.44 -5.46
C LYS A 183 6.76 -14.03 -5.51
N GLU A 184 7.00 -13.49 -6.71
CA GLU A 184 7.50 -12.13 -6.93
C GLU A 184 6.48 -11.08 -6.43
N ARG A 185 5.19 -11.23 -6.72
CA ARG A 185 4.15 -10.32 -6.19
C ARG A 185 4.01 -10.39 -4.68
N LEU A 186 4.16 -11.57 -4.08
CA LEU A 186 4.05 -11.75 -2.63
C LEU A 186 5.23 -11.14 -1.85
N GLN A 187 6.30 -10.66 -2.52
CA GLN A 187 7.41 -9.96 -1.84
C GLN A 187 6.96 -8.70 -1.08
N VAL A 188 5.80 -8.12 -1.41
CA VAL A 188 5.16 -7.05 -0.62
C VAL A 188 4.79 -7.46 0.82
N LEU A 189 4.83 -8.76 1.14
CA LEU A 189 4.69 -9.27 2.50
C LEU A 189 6.00 -9.24 3.29
N GLN A 190 7.14 -8.96 2.67
CA GLN A 190 8.39 -8.75 3.41
C GLN A 190 8.32 -7.41 4.15
N PRO A 191 8.52 -7.35 5.49
CA PRO A 191 8.41 -6.09 6.24
C PRO A 191 9.36 -5.00 5.78
N GLY A 192 10.55 -5.38 5.30
CA GLY A 192 11.54 -4.47 4.73
C GLY A 192 11.31 -4.10 3.26
N HIS A 193 10.26 -4.61 2.62
CA HIS A 193 9.94 -4.22 1.24
C HIS A 193 9.49 -2.75 1.19
N PRO A 194 10.00 -1.92 0.26
CA PRO A 194 9.59 -0.51 0.16
C PRO A 194 8.09 -0.34 -0.05
N GLU A 195 7.45 -1.32 -0.69
CA GLU A 195 6.02 -1.35 -0.98
C GLU A 195 5.22 -2.28 -0.06
N ASN A 196 5.71 -2.54 1.15
CA ASN A 196 5.10 -3.54 2.02
C ASN A 196 3.62 -3.22 2.35
N TYR A 197 2.84 -4.29 2.54
CA TYR A 197 1.41 -4.20 2.81
C TYR A 197 1.10 -3.77 4.25
N TYR A 198 2.05 -3.91 5.18
CA TYR A 198 1.89 -3.48 6.56
C TYR A 198 1.69 -1.97 6.65
N ASP A 199 2.47 -1.21 5.88
CA ASP A 199 2.36 0.25 5.78
C ASP A 199 1.22 0.67 4.86
N ALA A 200 1.08 0.02 3.70
CA ALA A 200 0.05 0.38 2.73
C ALA A 200 -1.37 0.32 3.31
N PHE A 201 -1.66 -0.71 4.12
CA PHE A 201 -2.95 -0.88 4.77
C PHE A 201 -2.97 -0.38 6.22
N ALA A 202 -1.86 0.19 6.69
CA ALA A 202 -1.63 0.57 8.08
C ALA A 202 -2.11 -0.53 9.05
N LEU A 203 -1.52 -1.73 8.96
CA LEU A 203 -1.98 -2.92 9.70
C LEU A 203 -1.75 -2.83 11.21
N CYS A 204 -0.76 -2.05 11.65
CA CYS A 204 -0.43 -1.90 13.06
C CYS A 204 -1.11 -0.67 13.69
N PRO A 205 -1.66 -0.79 14.92
CA PRO A 205 -2.34 0.33 15.61
C PRO A 205 -1.42 1.51 15.91
N ASN A 206 -0.13 1.24 16.13
CA ASN A 206 0.87 2.24 16.48
C ASN A 206 2.26 1.81 15.99
N GLU A 207 3.17 2.77 16.00
CA GLU A 207 4.54 2.60 15.52
C GLU A 207 5.28 1.52 16.33
N ALA A 208 5.14 1.49 17.65
CA ALA A 208 5.80 0.47 18.47
C ALA A 208 5.45 -0.97 18.06
N LEU A 209 4.20 -1.23 17.68
CA LEU A 209 3.80 -2.53 17.14
C LEU A 209 4.32 -2.74 15.71
N ARG A 210 4.36 -1.70 14.88
CA ARG A 210 4.93 -1.75 13.54
C ARG A 210 6.42 -2.10 13.54
N GLN A 211 7.20 -1.50 14.44
CA GLN A 211 8.62 -1.79 14.62
C GLN A 211 8.84 -3.22 15.15
N LYS A 212 8.00 -3.67 16.08
CA LYS A 212 8.04 -5.07 16.57
C LYS A 212 7.80 -6.07 15.44
N LEU A 213 6.94 -5.74 14.48
CA LEU A 213 6.64 -6.62 13.35
C LEU A 213 7.88 -6.89 12.48
N ASN A 214 8.87 -5.98 12.45
CA ASN A 214 10.14 -6.20 11.73
C ASN A 214 10.94 -7.41 12.26
N GLN A 215 10.60 -7.95 13.44
CA GLN A 215 11.23 -9.15 14.00
C GLN A 215 10.58 -10.48 13.53
N VAL A 216 9.63 -10.43 12.58
CA VAL A 216 9.11 -11.64 11.94
C VAL A 216 10.17 -12.27 11.04
N GLU A 217 10.22 -13.59 11.03
CA GLU A 217 11.09 -14.40 10.18
C GLU A 217 10.24 -14.99 9.07
N LEU A 218 10.25 -14.32 7.92
CA LEU A 218 9.37 -14.63 6.79
C LEU A 218 10.17 -15.18 5.61
N LEU A 219 9.80 -16.39 5.16
CA LEU A 219 10.27 -16.96 3.90
C LEU A 219 9.11 -17.06 2.91
N ILE A 220 9.32 -16.59 1.69
CA ILE A 220 8.35 -16.70 0.59
C ILE A 220 9.04 -17.45 -0.54
N ASP A 221 8.52 -18.63 -0.90
CA ASP A 221 9.11 -19.45 -1.94
C ASP A 221 8.07 -20.16 -2.81
N ASN A 222 8.51 -20.68 -3.95
CA ASN A 222 7.68 -21.47 -4.87
C ASN A 222 7.72 -22.96 -4.43
N TRP A 223 6.60 -23.68 -4.56
CA TRP A 223 6.52 -25.11 -4.27
C TRP A 223 7.61 -25.96 -4.95
N HIS A 224 8.14 -25.55 -6.10
CA HIS A 224 9.25 -26.24 -6.76
C HIS A 224 10.49 -26.35 -5.87
N SER A 225 10.70 -25.42 -4.93
CA SER A 225 11.81 -25.52 -3.97
C SER A 225 11.63 -26.70 -3.00
N LEU A 226 10.39 -27.15 -2.80
CA LEU A 226 10.03 -28.32 -2.01
C LEU A 226 10.38 -29.65 -2.71
N LEU A 227 10.78 -29.65 -3.98
CA LEU A 227 11.21 -30.86 -4.65
C LEU A 227 12.55 -31.38 -4.08
N PRO A 228 12.71 -32.70 -3.86
CA PRO A 228 14.01 -33.29 -3.58
C PRO A 228 15.00 -33.03 -4.72
N LEU A 229 16.28 -32.91 -4.39
CA LEU A 229 17.32 -32.83 -5.42
C LEU A 229 17.36 -34.13 -6.24
N LYS A 230 17.55 -34.02 -7.57
CA LYS A 230 17.81 -35.17 -8.44
C LYS A 230 19.16 -35.79 -8.07
N ASP A 231 19.23 -37.12 -8.06
CA ASP A 231 20.50 -37.82 -7.91
C ASP A 231 21.42 -37.48 -9.10
N PRO A 232 22.68 -37.07 -8.87
CA PRO A 232 23.59 -36.73 -9.96
C PRO A 232 23.88 -37.96 -10.83
N GLU A 233 23.56 -37.89 -12.13
CA GLU A 233 23.74 -39.01 -13.08
C GLU A 233 25.21 -39.39 -13.31
N ARG A 234 26.16 -38.49 -12.98
CA ARG A 234 27.61 -38.69 -13.13
C ARG A 234 28.37 -38.20 -11.90
N SER A 235 28.39 -38.98 -10.82
CA SER A 235 29.38 -38.82 -9.76
C SER A 235 29.98 -40.16 -9.34
N VAL A 236 31.31 -40.19 -9.17
CA VAL A 236 32.08 -41.35 -8.69
C VAL A 236 31.67 -41.76 -7.26
N VAL A 237 31.00 -40.87 -6.54
CA VAL A 237 30.37 -41.11 -5.24
C VAL A 237 28.85 -41.05 -5.39
N ARG A 238 28.16 -42.17 -5.17
CA ARG A 238 26.69 -42.17 -5.01
C ARG A 238 26.35 -41.53 -3.67
N LYS A 239 26.14 -40.21 -3.66
CA LYS A 239 25.44 -39.57 -2.53
C LYS A 239 24.01 -40.13 -2.56
N GLY A 240 23.61 -40.87 -1.53
CA GLY A 240 22.24 -41.40 -1.43
C GLY A 240 21.19 -40.29 -1.33
N ALA A 241 19.93 -40.68 -1.22
CA ALA A 241 18.79 -39.75 -1.14
C ALA A 241 19.00 -38.65 -0.08
N GLU A 242 18.60 -37.42 -0.41
CA GLU A 242 18.72 -36.24 0.45
C GLU A 242 18.02 -36.47 1.81
N SER A 243 18.77 -36.37 2.92
CA SER A 243 18.20 -36.55 4.27
C SER A 243 17.21 -35.43 4.63
N ASP A 244 16.27 -35.71 5.53
CA ASP A 244 15.24 -34.72 5.94
C ASP A 244 15.85 -33.45 6.55
N GLU A 245 16.95 -33.56 7.31
CA GLU A 245 17.64 -32.39 7.86
C GLU A 245 18.34 -31.58 6.76
N ALA A 246 18.97 -32.23 5.77
CA ALA A 246 19.61 -31.54 4.65
C ALA A 246 18.55 -30.82 3.78
N TYR A 247 17.45 -31.51 3.50
CA TYR A 247 16.28 -30.97 2.79
C TYR A 247 15.74 -29.72 3.49
N VAL A 248 15.48 -29.80 4.79
CA VAL A 248 14.92 -28.67 5.55
C VAL A 248 15.86 -27.47 5.61
N ARG A 249 17.18 -27.69 5.73
CA ARG A 249 18.15 -26.59 5.69
C ARG A 249 18.18 -25.91 4.33
N ARG A 250 18.10 -26.67 3.24
CA ARG A 250 18.06 -26.14 1.88
C ARG A 250 16.78 -25.35 1.63
N VAL A 251 15.63 -25.93 1.96
CA VAL A 251 14.32 -25.35 1.69
C VAL A 251 14.03 -24.14 2.57
N LEU A 252 14.22 -24.26 3.89
CA LEU A 252 13.86 -23.19 4.82
C LEU A 252 14.95 -22.13 4.98
N GLY A 253 16.19 -22.39 4.57
CA GLY A 253 17.30 -21.46 4.75
C GLY A 253 17.41 -20.99 6.21
N ARG A 254 17.22 -19.69 6.45
CA ARG A 254 17.24 -19.09 7.80
C ARG A 254 16.14 -19.65 8.71
N LEU A 255 14.98 -19.97 8.17
CA LEU A 255 13.86 -20.55 8.94
C LEU A 255 14.18 -21.94 9.47
N SER A 256 15.21 -22.63 8.96
CA SER A 256 15.63 -23.93 9.47
C SER A 256 16.16 -23.88 10.92
N GLY A 257 16.41 -22.71 11.50
CA GLY A 257 16.72 -22.56 12.91
C GLY A 257 15.50 -22.59 13.84
N TYR A 258 14.29 -22.47 13.30
CA TYR A 258 13.05 -22.29 14.07
C TYR A 258 12.22 -23.56 14.15
N ARG A 259 11.53 -23.77 15.28
CA ARG A 259 10.48 -24.78 15.46
C ARG A 259 9.12 -24.10 15.56
N ASP A 260 8.05 -24.87 15.41
CA ASP A 260 6.66 -24.35 15.49
C ASP A 260 6.37 -23.33 14.40
N ILE A 261 6.69 -23.68 13.15
CA ILE A 261 6.47 -22.77 12.02
C ILE A 261 4.99 -22.70 11.65
N VAL A 262 4.54 -21.52 11.22
CA VAL A 262 3.24 -21.36 10.56
C VAL A 262 3.49 -21.38 9.05
N VAL A 263 2.65 -22.12 8.32
CA VAL A 263 2.70 -22.15 6.86
C VAL A 263 1.49 -21.40 6.31
N ILE A 264 1.68 -20.61 5.27
CA ILE A 264 0.62 -19.98 4.50
C ILE A 264 0.73 -20.48 3.06
N ASN A 265 -0.30 -21.17 2.56
CA ASN A 265 -0.35 -21.58 1.16
C ASN A 265 -1.18 -20.56 0.37
N ASP A 266 -0.57 -19.90 -0.61
CA ASP A 266 -1.36 -19.23 -1.66
C ASP A 266 -1.85 -20.28 -2.64
N GLU A 267 -3.08 -20.10 -3.13
CA GLU A 267 -3.75 -21.02 -4.06
C GLU A 267 -3.69 -22.49 -3.58
N ALA A 268 -4.12 -22.73 -2.35
CA ALA A 268 -4.02 -24.03 -1.65
C ALA A 268 -4.67 -25.23 -2.37
N HIS A 269 -5.39 -25.01 -3.48
CA HIS A 269 -5.87 -26.07 -4.36
C HIS A 269 -4.72 -26.86 -5.03
N HIS A 270 -3.49 -26.31 -5.03
CA HIS A 270 -2.25 -27.03 -5.36
C HIS A 270 -1.64 -27.79 -4.18
N ALA A 271 -2.26 -27.80 -3.00
CA ALA A 271 -1.70 -28.42 -1.80
C ALA A 271 -2.74 -29.34 -1.15
N TYR A 272 -2.88 -30.59 -1.63
CA TYR A 272 -3.80 -31.57 -1.04
C TYR A 272 -3.22 -33.00 -1.03
N ARG A 273 -3.70 -33.81 -0.10
CA ARG A 273 -3.38 -35.24 -0.03
C ARG A 273 -4.33 -36.01 -0.92
N LYS A 274 -3.79 -36.88 -1.78
CA LYS A 274 -4.59 -37.79 -2.58
C LYS A 274 -5.11 -38.93 -1.69
N PRO A 275 -6.43 -39.14 -1.55
CA PRO A 275 -6.95 -40.28 -0.81
C PRO A 275 -6.53 -41.59 -1.47
N ALA A 276 -6.14 -42.59 -0.67
CA ALA A 276 -5.66 -43.88 -1.19
C ALA A 276 -6.68 -44.62 -2.07
N GLU A 277 -7.97 -44.32 -1.87
CA GLU A 277 -9.10 -44.93 -2.59
C GLU A 277 -9.37 -44.30 -3.97
N VAL A 278 -8.79 -43.13 -4.26
CA VAL A 278 -9.08 -42.33 -5.45
C VAL A 278 -8.09 -42.64 -6.58
N LYS A 279 -8.54 -43.38 -7.61
CA LYS A 279 -7.79 -43.60 -8.85
C LYS A 279 -8.26 -42.65 -9.95
N ILE A 280 -7.48 -41.59 -10.19
CA ILE A 280 -7.68 -40.64 -11.30
C ILE A 280 -6.62 -40.90 -12.35
N SER A 281 -7.02 -40.96 -13.62
CA SER A 281 -6.08 -41.02 -14.73
C SER A 281 -5.39 -39.65 -14.93
N LYS A 282 -4.13 -39.62 -15.35
CA LYS A 282 -3.43 -38.34 -15.64
C LYS A 282 -4.21 -37.47 -16.63
N LYS A 283 -4.84 -38.10 -17.62
CA LYS A 283 -5.66 -37.44 -18.65
C LYS A 283 -6.90 -36.72 -18.07
N ASP A 284 -7.56 -37.31 -17.08
CA ASP A 284 -8.74 -36.69 -16.45
C ASP A 284 -8.35 -35.52 -15.54
N ALA A 285 -7.19 -35.61 -14.87
CA ALA A 285 -6.64 -34.52 -14.09
C ALA A 285 -6.23 -33.33 -14.97
N GLU A 286 -5.53 -33.58 -16.09
CA GLU A 286 -5.18 -32.55 -17.08
C GLU A 286 -6.42 -31.85 -17.66
N ALA A 287 -7.51 -32.59 -17.94
CA ALA A 287 -8.77 -32.01 -18.42
C ALA A 287 -9.43 -31.07 -17.39
N LEU A 288 -9.21 -31.34 -16.10
CA LEU A 288 -9.62 -30.48 -14.98
C LEU A 288 -8.59 -29.37 -14.67
N GLY A 289 -7.47 -29.32 -15.40
CA GLY A 289 -6.37 -28.38 -15.18
C GLY A 289 -5.55 -28.65 -13.91
N ILE A 290 -5.52 -29.90 -13.45
CA ILE A 290 -4.88 -30.30 -12.20
C ILE A 290 -3.57 -31.03 -12.52
N ASP A 291 -2.45 -30.55 -11.98
CA ASP A 291 -1.21 -31.32 -11.92
C ASP A 291 -1.20 -32.16 -10.61
N LEU A 292 -1.43 -33.47 -10.77
CA LEU A 292 -1.42 -34.42 -9.65
C LEU A 292 -0.03 -34.59 -9.03
N ASP A 293 1.02 -34.44 -9.83
CA ASP A 293 2.39 -34.59 -9.39
C ASP A 293 2.80 -33.35 -8.56
N GLU A 294 2.42 -32.15 -8.98
CA GLU A 294 2.59 -30.90 -8.20
C GLU A 294 1.97 -31.00 -6.80
N ALA A 295 0.68 -31.33 -6.72
CA ALA A 295 -0.03 -31.22 -5.45
C ALA A 295 0.42 -32.23 -4.39
N THR A 296 0.77 -33.43 -4.85
CA THR A 296 1.33 -34.46 -3.98
C THR A 296 2.71 -34.03 -3.46
N ARG A 297 3.56 -33.48 -4.32
CA ARG A 297 4.93 -33.08 -3.98
C ARG A 297 4.98 -31.90 -3.02
N TRP A 298 4.10 -30.93 -3.18
CA TRP A 298 3.99 -29.79 -2.26
C TRP A 298 3.74 -30.28 -0.83
N ILE A 299 2.72 -31.12 -0.64
CA ILE A 299 2.37 -31.64 0.67
C ILE A 299 3.44 -32.59 1.22
N GLU A 300 4.03 -33.47 0.41
CA GLU A 300 5.15 -34.31 0.83
C GLU A 300 6.32 -33.47 1.37
N GLY A 301 6.62 -32.34 0.72
CA GLY A 301 7.64 -31.41 1.19
C GLY A 301 7.31 -30.81 2.56
N LEU A 302 6.06 -30.41 2.76
CA LEU A 302 5.57 -29.92 4.06
C LEU A 302 5.61 -31.01 5.14
N ASP A 303 5.34 -32.28 4.81
CA ASP A 303 5.47 -33.40 5.74
C ASP A 303 6.91 -33.60 6.23
N ARG A 304 7.88 -33.49 5.32
CA ARG A 304 9.31 -33.54 5.68
C ARG A 304 9.70 -32.39 6.60
N ILE A 305 9.21 -31.18 6.32
CA ILE A 305 9.41 -30.02 7.18
C ILE A 305 8.77 -30.23 8.56
N HIS A 306 7.53 -30.73 8.61
CA HIS A 306 6.83 -30.99 9.87
C HIS A 306 7.59 -31.98 10.75
N LYS A 307 8.14 -33.06 10.17
CA LYS A 307 8.94 -34.06 10.90
C LYS A 307 10.14 -33.44 11.62
N MET A 308 10.80 -32.45 11.01
CA MET A 308 12.05 -31.89 11.54
C MET A 308 11.87 -30.60 12.36
N ARG A 309 10.88 -29.76 12.03
CA ARG A 309 10.65 -28.44 12.65
C ARG A 309 9.29 -28.26 13.28
N ARG A 310 8.36 -29.18 13.08
CA ARG A 310 6.95 -29.09 13.50
C ARG A 310 6.25 -27.89 12.86
N ILE A 311 5.44 -28.16 11.84
CA ILE A 311 4.44 -27.20 11.34
C ILE A 311 3.34 -27.13 12.38
N ARG A 312 3.08 -25.93 12.91
CA ARG A 312 2.05 -25.70 13.91
C ARG A 312 0.66 -25.71 13.29
N ARG A 313 0.50 -25.00 12.18
CA ARG A 313 -0.74 -24.85 11.43
C ARG A 313 -0.44 -24.36 10.02
N CYS A 314 -1.26 -24.78 9.05
CA CYS A 314 -1.33 -24.18 7.72
C CYS A 314 -2.58 -23.31 7.60
N PHE A 315 -2.39 -22.07 7.16
CA PHE A 315 -3.46 -21.21 6.69
C PHE A 315 -3.51 -21.29 5.16
N ASP A 316 -4.57 -21.88 4.64
CA ASP A 316 -4.78 -22.10 3.22
C ASP A 316 -5.66 -20.97 2.67
N LEU A 317 -5.20 -20.27 1.63
CA LEU A 317 -6.02 -19.30 0.91
C LEU A 317 -6.20 -19.79 -0.53
N SER A 318 -7.43 -19.81 -1.02
CA SER A 318 -7.70 -20.21 -2.41
C SER A 318 -9.03 -19.64 -2.88
N ALA A 319 -9.14 -19.32 -4.18
CA ALA A 319 -10.45 -19.02 -4.77
C ALA A 319 -11.29 -20.29 -4.95
N THR A 320 -10.63 -21.43 -5.16
CA THR A 320 -11.26 -22.69 -5.57
C THR A 320 -10.61 -23.88 -4.86
N PRO A 321 -10.74 -23.99 -3.52
CA PRO A 321 -10.10 -25.04 -2.74
C PRO A 321 -10.79 -26.40 -2.95
N PHE A 322 -10.55 -27.08 -4.08
CA PHE A 322 -11.07 -28.42 -4.35
C PHE A 322 -9.96 -29.46 -4.43
N ALA A 323 -10.31 -30.71 -4.09
CA ALA A 323 -9.48 -31.88 -4.32
C ALA A 323 -10.13 -32.78 -5.38
N PRO A 324 -9.35 -33.43 -6.25
CA PRO A 324 -9.90 -34.34 -7.26
C PRO A 324 -10.32 -35.68 -6.63
N THR A 325 -11.50 -36.18 -7.00
CA THR A 325 -12.21 -37.27 -6.28
C THR A 325 -12.33 -38.61 -6.99
N GLY A 326 -11.79 -38.80 -8.22
CA GLY A 326 -11.80 -40.12 -8.88
C GLY A 326 -13.04 -40.43 -9.71
N LYS A 327 -14.15 -39.77 -9.44
CA LYS A 327 -15.41 -40.01 -10.16
C LYS A 327 -15.46 -39.20 -11.45
N THR A 328 -16.08 -39.77 -12.49
CA THR A 328 -16.28 -39.11 -13.79
C THR A 328 -16.95 -37.73 -13.63
N SER A 329 -16.12 -36.70 -13.76
CA SER A 329 -16.40 -35.33 -14.24
C SER A 329 -17.55 -34.49 -13.65
N THR A 330 -18.17 -34.86 -12.53
CA THR A 330 -19.29 -34.06 -11.95
C THR A 330 -19.25 -33.81 -10.45
N GLU A 331 -18.34 -34.43 -9.67
CA GLU A 331 -18.32 -34.30 -8.19
C GLU A 331 -16.95 -33.83 -7.67
N ALA A 332 -16.45 -32.68 -8.12
CA ALA A 332 -15.33 -32.02 -7.43
C ALA A 332 -15.84 -31.52 -6.05
N ALA A 333 -15.26 -32.03 -4.96
CA ALA A 333 -15.60 -31.60 -3.61
C ALA A 333 -14.62 -30.53 -3.14
N LEU A 334 -15.14 -29.48 -2.52
CA LEU A 334 -14.31 -28.50 -1.82
C LEU A 334 -13.61 -29.15 -0.62
N PHE A 335 -12.51 -28.57 -0.17
CA PHE A 335 -11.78 -29.03 1.00
C PHE A 335 -12.71 -29.07 2.22
N PRO A 336 -12.73 -30.17 2.98
CA PRO A 336 -13.57 -30.27 4.16
C PRO A 336 -13.12 -29.32 5.30
N TRP A 337 -11.91 -28.76 5.23
CA TRP A 337 -11.37 -27.77 6.17
C TRP A 337 -11.56 -26.30 5.75
N VAL A 338 -12.46 -26.02 4.80
CA VAL A 338 -12.90 -24.65 4.53
C VAL A 338 -13.65 -24.12 5.74
N VAL A 339 -13.18 -23.00 6.30
CA VAL A 339 -13.76 -22.35 7.50
C VAL A 339 -14.45 -21.02 7.19
N SER A 340 -14.08 -20.36 6.09
CA SER A 340 -14.78 -19.17 5.58
C SER A 340 -14.97 -19.26 4.07
N ASP A 341 -16.01 -18.60 3.57
CA ASP A 341 -16.36 -18.58 2.15
C ASP A 341 -16.79 -17.17 1.74
N PHE A 342 -16.22 -16.67 0.66
CA PHE A 342 -16.68 -15.50 -0.08
C PHE A 342 -16.47 -15.78 -1.56
N GLY A 343 -17.52 -16.25 -2.23
CA GLY A 343 -17.46 -16.79 -3.59
C GLY A 343 -17.51 -15.71 -4.67
N LEU A 344 -17.46 -16.12 -5.95
CA LEU A 344 -17.51 -15.18 -7.06
C LEU A 344 -18.82 -14.38 -7.08
N ASN A 345 -19.94 -15.03 -6.75
CA ASN A 345 -21.25 -14.36 -6.70
C ASN A 345 -21.27 -13.24 -5.64
N ASP A 346 -20.75 -13.49 -4.44
CA ASP A 346 -20.61 -12.45 -3.40
C ASP A 346 -19.73 -11.29 -3.89
N ALA A 347 -18.65 -11.60 -4.63
CA ALA A 347 -17.75 -10.60 -5.18
C ALA A 347 -18.40 -9.75 -6.28
N ILE A 348 -19.23 -10.33 -7.14
CA ILE A 348 -20.00 -9.60 -8.16
C ILE A 348 -21.02 -8.69 -7.46
N GLU A 349 -21.74 -9.21 -6.47
CA GLU A 349 -22.78 -8.48 -5.73
C GLU A 349 -22.22 -7.33 -4.88
N ALA A 350 -20.99 -7.46 -4.42
CA ALA A 350 -20.23 -6.42 -3.72
C ALA A 350 -19.48 -5.46 -4.67
N GLY A 351 -19.52 -5.71 -5.98
CA GLY A 351 -18.79 -4.93 -6.98
C GLY A 351 -17.27 -5.05 -6.90
N LEU A 352 -16.73 -6.10 -6.26
CA LEU A 352 -15.29 -6.36 -6.14
C LEU A 352 -14.67 -6.92 -7.43
N VAL A 353 -15.51 -7.40 -8.35
CA VAL A 353 -15.14 -7.88 -9.68
C VAL A 353 -16.06 -7.30 -10.75
N LYS A 354 -15.68 -7.42 -12.02
CA LYS A 354 -16.51 -7.05 -13.18
C LYS A 354 -17.76 -7.92 -13.23
N THR A 355 -18.85 -7.32 -13.70
CA THR A 355 -20.12 -7.99 -13.93
C THR A 355 -20.13 -8.65 -15.31
N PRO A 356 -20.32 -9.97 -15.40
CA PRO A 356 -20.35 -10.67 -16.67
C PRO A 356 -21.67 -10.44 -17.43
N ARG A 357 -21.56 -10.20 -18.74
CA ARG A 357 -22.68 -10.16 -19.71
C ARG A 357 -22.56 -11.34 -20.67
N VAL A 358 -23.65 -12.05 -20.90
CA VAL A 358 -23.69 -13.29 -21.70
C VAL A 358 -24.78 -13.21 -22.78
N VAL A 359 -24.61 -13.99 -23.85
CA VAL A 359 -25.61 -14.06 -24.93
C VAL A 359 -26.80 -14.91 -24.50
N ILE A 360 -28.00 -14.35 -24.51
CA ILE A 360 -29.23 -15.04 -24.08
C ILE A 360 -30.16 -15.33 -25.27
N ARG A 361 -30.19 -14.42 -26.26
CA ARG A 361 -30.95 -14.56 -27.51
C ARG A 361 -30.15 -14.01 -28.67
N ASP A 362 -30.34 -14.62 -29.83
CA ASP A 362 -29.85 -14.15 -31.13
C ASP A 362 -30.95 -14.37 -32.17
N ASN A 363 -30.70 -13.96 -33.42
CA ASN A 363 -31.66 -14.13 -34.52
C ASN A 363 -31.62 -15.55 -35.12
N ALA A 364 -30.77 -16.44 -34.61
CA ALA A 364 -30.63 -17.80 -35.10
C ALA A 364 -31.60 -18.74 -34.35
N LEU A 365 -31.81 -19.94 -34.91
CA LEU A 365 -32.58 -20.96 -34.22
C LEU A 365 -31.84 -21.38 -32.93
N PRO A 366 -32.49 -21.28 -31.76
CA PRO A 366 -31.87 -21.70 -30.51
C PRO A 366 -31.62 -23.20 -30.51
N ASN A 367 -30.72 -23.65 -29.65
CA ASN A 367 -30.46 -25.07 -29.45
C ASN A 367 -31.76 -25.76 -29.00
N ALA A 368 -32.21 -26.78 -29.74
CA ALA A 368 -33.50 -27.43 -29.54
C ALA A 368 -33.65 -28.16 -28.18
N GLN A 369 -32.55 -28.52 -27.54
CA GLN A 369 -32.56 -29.20 -26.23
C GLN A 369 -32.61 -28.22 -25.06
N THR A 370 -31.97 -27.05 -25.21
CA THR A 370 -31.84 -26.07 -24.12
C THR A 370 -32.72 -24.83 -24.30
N TYR A 371 -33.26 -24.62 -25.50
CA TYR A 371 -33.99 -23.43 -25.94
C TYR A 371 -33.21 -22.12 -25.74
N ARG A 372 -31.87 -22.19 -25.73
CA ARG A 372 -30.96 -21.05 -25.57
C ARG A 372 -30.17 -20.79 -26.85
N SER A 373 -29.63 -19.58 -26.98
CA SER A 373 -28.64 -19.26 -28.02
C SER A 373 -27.48 -20.26 -27.98
N LYS A 374 -27.07 -20.71 -29.18
CA LYS A 374 -25.88 -21.57 -29.34
C LYS A 374 -24.58 -20.89 -28.86
N LEU A 375 -24.55 -19.55 -28.83
CA LEU A 375 -23.40 -18.76 -28.37
C LEU A 375 -23.25 -18.75 -26.83
N TYR A 376 -24.30 -19.11 -26.08
CA TYR A 376 -24.23 -19.22 -24.62
C TYR A 376 -23.30 -20.37 -24.19
N HIS A 377 -23.32 -21.48 -24.93
CA HIS A 377 -22.50 -22.67 -24.69
C HIS A 377 -21.87 -23.19 -25.97
N LEU A 378 -21.02 -22.37 -26.58
CA LEU A 378 -20.39 -22.66 -27.87
C LEU A 378 -19.77 -24.08 -27.95
N TYR A 379 -19.03 -24.48 -26.91
CA TYR A 379 -18.38 -25.80 -26.87
C TYR A 379 -19.34 -26.99 -26.71
N ARG A 380 -20.61 -26.77 -26.35
CA ARG A 380 -21.61 -27.85 -26.23
C ARG A 380 -22.29 -28.19 -27.55
N GLU A 381 -22.18 -27.33 -28.55
CA GLU A 381 -22.72 -27.61 -29.88
C GLU A 381 -21.90 -28.74 -30.53
N PRO A 382 -22.54 -29.82 -31.03
CA PRO A 382 -21.82 -30.98 -31.59
C PRO A 382 -20.82 -30.58 -32.69
N GLU A 383 -21.23 -29.67 -33.58
CA GLU A 383 -20.41 -29.15 -34.68
C GLU A 383 -19.12 -28.45 -34.21
N VAL A 384 -19.13 -27.84 -33.02
CA VAL A 384 -17.95 -27.22 -32.43
C VAL A 384 -17.15 -28.24 -31.62
N ALA A 385 -17.82 -29.02 -30.78
CA ALA A 385 -17.17 -29.98 -29.90
C ALA A 385 -16.42 -31.06 -30.69
N GLU A 386 -17.01 -31.59 -31.76
CA GLU A 386 -16.42 -32.65 -32.59
C GLU A 386 -15.18 -32.14 -33.33
N ASP A 387 -15.25 -30.96 -33.96
CA ASP A 387 -14.11 -30.38 -34.67
C ASP A 387 -12.97 -29.98 -33.72
N LEU A 388 -13.26 -29.28 -32.62
CA LEU A 388 -12.23 -28.85 -31.67
C LEU A 388 -11.61 -30.03 -30.90
N ASN A 389 -12.22 -31.22 -30.93
CA ASN A 389 -11.64 -32.45 -30.36
C ASN A 389 -10.85 -33.31 -31.35
N ARG A 390 -10.83 -32.94 -32.65
CA ARG A 390 -10.09 -33.65 -33.69
C ARG A 390 -8.60 -33.67 -33.38
N ARG A 391 -8.00 -34.88 -33.42
CA ARG A 391 -6.57 -35.08 -33.18
C ARG A 391 -5.79 -34.83 -34.47
N GLY A 392 -4.65 -34.16 -34.35
CA GLY A 392 -3.79 -33.86 -35.51
C GLY A 392 -4.32 -32.74 -36.41
N ALA A 393 -5.26 -31.93 -35.92
CA ALA A 393 -5.69 -30.73 -36.65
C ALA A 393 -4.50 -29.74 -36.77
N GLU A 394 -4.25 -29.28 -37.99
CA GLU A 394 -3.15 -28.35 -38.28
C GLU A 394 -3.55 -26.90 -38.02
N ALA A 395 -2.58 -26.04 -37.75
CA ALA A 395 -2.82 -24.65 -37.38
C ALA A 395 -3.53 -23.83 -38.49
N HIS A 396 -3.35 -24.19 -39.76
CA HIS A 396 -3.94 -23.47 -40.89
C HIS A 396 -5.37 -23.92 -41.22
N GLU A 397 -5.89 -24.95 -40.55
CA GLU A 397 -7.23 -25.46 -40.81
C GLU A 397 -8.31 -24.53 -40.24
N ALA A 398 -9.29 -24.18 -41.08
CA ALA A 398 -10.37 -23.25 -40.74
C ALA A 398 -11.16 -23.66 -39.50
N LEU A 399 -11.52 -22.70 -38.64
CA LEU A 399 -12.34 -22.90 -37.44
C LEU A 399 -13.79 -23.29 -37.79
N PRO A 400 -14.55 -23.91 -36.89
CA PRO A 400 -15.99 -24.13 -37.08
C PRO A 400 -16.72 -22.81 -37.38
N GLN A 401 -17.69 -22.83 -38.31
CA GLN A 401 -18.41 -21.63 -38.73
C GLN A 401 -19.01 -20.87 -37.53
N LEU A 402 -19.64 -21.57 -36.60
CA LEU A 402 -20.21 -20.97 -35.39
C LEU A 402 -19.16 -20.24 -34.52
N VAL A 403 -17.91 -20.73 -34.50
CA VAL A 403 -16.79 -20.07 -33.79
C VAL A 403 -16.36 -18.80 -34.52
N GLN A 404 -16.32 -18.81 -35.85
CA GLN A 404 -16.01 -17.62 -36.65
C GLN A 404 -17.10 -16.54 -36.51
N GLU A 405 -18.37 -16.94 -36.53
CA GLU A 405 -19.52 -16.07 -36.25
C GLU A 405 -19.45 -15.47 -34.84
N ALA A 406 -19.12 -16.29 -33.84
CA ALA A 406 -18.93 -15.85 -32.46
C ALA A 406 -17.82 -14.79 -32.36
N TYR A 407 -16.66 -14.99 -32.99
CA TYR A 407 -15.60 -13.97 -33.03
C TYR A 407 -16.01 -12.72 -33.79
N THR A 408 -16.80 -12.85 -34.85
CA THR A 408 -17.29 -11.70 -35.62
C THR A 408 -18.23 -10.84 -34.77
N LEU A 409 -19.17 -11.45 -34.05
CA LEU A 409 -20.10 -10.74 -33.16
C LEU A 409 -19.36 -10.13 -31.96
N LEU A 410 -18.54 -10.91 -31.26
CA LEU A 410 -17.78 -10.45 -30.10
C LEU A 410 -16.76 -9.35 -30.49
N GLY A 411 -16.18 -9.49 -31.69
CA GLY A 411 -15.26 -8.52 -32.27
C GLY A 411 -15.89 -7.18 -32.63
N ALA A 412 -17.18 -7.17 -32.99
CA ALA A 412 -17.90 -5.92 -33.27
C ALA A 412 -18.01 -5.07 -32.00
N ASP A 413 -18.39 -5.65 -30.86
CA ASP A 413 -18.46 -4.94 -29.57
C ASP A 413 -17.07 -4.54 -29.05
N TRP A 414 -16.07 -5.42 -29.22
CA TRP A 414 -14.68 -5.11 -28.87
C TRP A 414 -14.13 -3.91 -29.64
N ARG A 415 -14.49 -3.73 -30.92
CA ARG A 415 -14.07 -2.56 -31.73
C ARG A 415 -14.66 -1.26 -31.21
N GLU A 416 -15.93 -1.24 -30.85
CA GLU A 416 -16.54 -0.05 -30.24
C GLU A 416 -15.87 0.27 -28.90
N THR A 417 -15.56 -0.76 -28.10
CA THR A 417 -14.77 -0.60 -26.87
C THR A 417 -13.38 -0.02 -27.16
N LEU A 418 -12.67 -0.52 -28.18
CA LEU A 418 -11.36 -0.02 -28.58
C LEU A 418 -11.41 1.45 -29.03
N ARG A 419 -12.44 1.85 -29.79
CA ARG A 419 -12.64 3.24 -30.20
C ARG A 419 -12.88 4.14 -29.00
N ALA A 420 -13.82 3.77 -28.13
CA ALA A 420 -14.12 4.51 -26.92
C ALA A 420 -12.89 4.69 -26.01
N TRP A 421 -12.07 3.64 -25.88
CA TRP A 421 -10.83 3.69 -25.09
C TRP A 421 -9.80 4.63 -25.72
N ARG A 422 -9.64 4.61 -27.04
CA ARG A 422 -8.75 5.54 -27.76
C ARG A 422 -9.21 6.99 -27.63
N GLU A 423 -10.51 7.25 -27.81
CA GLU A 423 -11.10 8.59 -27.64
C GLU A 423 -10.93 9.12 -26.22
N ALA A 424 -11.00 8.23 -25.21
CA ALA A 424 -10.74 8.56 -23.81
C ALA A 424 -9.24 8.63 -23.45
N GLY A 425 -8.32 8.42 -24.42
CA GLY A 425 -6.88 8.54 -24.20
C GLY A 425 -6.23 7.37 -23.46
N HIS A 426 -6.85 6.19 -23.46
CA HIS A 426 -6.23 4.98 -22.88
C HIS A 426 -5.03 4.53 -23.72
N VAL A 427 -3.91 4.30 -23.03
CA VAL A 427 -2.65 3.86 -23.67
C VAL A 427 -2.71 2.38 -24.06
N SER A 428 -3.24 1.52 -23.19
CA SER A 428 -3.38 0.08 -23.46
C SER A 428 -4.76 -0.22 -24.06
N PRO A 429 -4.84 -1.06 -25.11
CA PRO A 429 -6.12 -1.44 -25.71
C PRO A 429 -6.91 -2.43 -24.82
N PRO A 430 -8.22 -2.59 -25.06
CA PRO A 430 -9.00 -3.68 -24.48
C PRO A 430 -8.47 -5.05 -24.95
N VAL A 431 -8.42 -6.02 -24.05
CA VAL A 431 -7.98 -7.39 -24.34
C VAL A 431 -9.17 -8.34 -24.49
N MET A 432 -9.11 -9.17 -25.54
CA MET A 432 -9.93 -10.36 -25.73
C MET A 432 -9.15 -11.60 -25.27
N LEU A 433 -9.68 -12.30 -24.26
CA LEU A 433 -9.14 -13.55 -23.76
C LEU A 433 -9.86 -14.73 -24.40
N THR A 434 -9.11 -15.65 -25.00
CA THR A 434 -9.63 -16.91 -25.52
C THR A 434 -9.11 -18.09 -24.71
N VAL A 435 -10.04 -18.93 -24.23
CA VAL A 435 -9.72 -20.14 -23.46
C VAL A 435 -10.09 -21.38 -24.27
N CYS A 436 -9.08 -22.12 -24.69
CA CYS A 436 -9.17 -23.29 -25.55
C CYS A 436 -9.20 -24.59 -24.74
N ASN A 437 -9.67 -25.67 -25.35
CA ASN A 437 -9.57 -27.02 -24.80
C ASN A 437 -8.20 -27.68 -25.04
N ARG A 438 -7.50 -27.32 -26.13
CA ARG A 438 -6.24 -27.97 -26.57
C ARG A 438 -5.27 -27.02 -27.28
N THR A 439 -4.00 -27.41 -27.31
CA THR A 439 -2.90 -26.70 -28.00
C THR A 439 -3.13 -26.50 -29.49
N GLU A 440 -3.71 -27.49 -30.16
CA GLU A 440 -4.03 -27.47 -31.59
C GLU A 440 -5.12 -26.44 -31.88
N THR A 441 -6.13 -26.35 -31.01
CA THR A 441 -7.18 -25.32 -31.11
C THR A 441 -6.60 -23.92 -30.90
N ALA A 442 -5.73 -23.73 -29.90
CA ALA A 442 -5.06 -22.46 -29.68
C ALA A 442 -4.18 -22.04 -30.88
N ALA A 443 -3.49 -22.98 -31.52
CA ALA A 443 -2.70 -22.72 -32.72
C ALA A 443 -3.58 -22.31 -33.91
N ARG A 444 -4.75 -22.94 -34.10
CA ARG A 444 -5.71 -22.56 -35.16
C ARG A 444 -6.28 -21.16 -34.96
N ILE A 445 -6.57 -20.80 -33.71
CA ILE A 445 -7.08 -19.46 -33.38
C ILE A 445 -5.98 -18.40 -33.54
N GLU A 446 -4.75 -18.72 -33.15
CA GLU A 446 -3.59 -17.86 -33.41
C GLU A 446 -3.43 -17.63 -34.91
N HIS A 447 -3.51 -18.69 -35.72
CA HIS A 447 -3.46 -18.57 -37.18
C HIS A 447 -4.56 -17.64 -37.72
N TYR A 448 -5.80 -17.85 -37.28
CA TYR A 448 -6.99 -17.07 -37.66
C TYR A 448 -6.80 -15.56 -37.43
N PHE A 449 -6.21 -15.15 -36.31
CA PHE A 449 -5.93 -13.75 -36.00
C PHE A 449 -4.66 -13.18 -36.66
N ARG A 450 -3.76 -14.02 -37.20
CA ARG A 450 -2.49 -13.57 -37.80
C ARG A 450 -2.51 -13.50 -39.33
N HIS A 451 -3.34 -14.32 -39.99
CA HIS A 451 -3.31 -14.50 -41.45
C HIS A 451 -4.53 -13.89 -42.16
N GLY A 452 -5.37 -13.15 -41.43
CA GLY A 452 -6.45 -12.36 -42.04
C GLY A 452 -7.76 -13.10 -42.29
N ASP A 453 -7.95 -14.25 -41.67
CA ASP A 453 -9.23 -14.95 -41.68
C ASP A 453 -10.27 -14.26 -40.77
N ALA A 454 -9.82 -13.42 -39.83
CA ALA A 454 -10.69 -12.61 -39.00
C ALA A 454 -11.45 -11.55 -39.81
N HIS A 455 -12.79 -11.56 -39.71
CA HIS A 455 -13.66 -10.63 -40.45
C HIS A 455 -13.31 -9.15 -40.21
N TRP A 456 -12.96 -8.79 -38.98
CA TRP A 456 -12.60 -7.42 -38.62
C TRP A 456 -11.09 -7.17 -38.78
N PRO A 457 -10.67 -6.18 -39.60
CA PRO A 457 -9.25 -5.89 -39.81
C PRO A 457 -8.49 -5.58 -38.51
N GLU A 458 -9.15 -4.95 -37.54
CA GLU A 458 -8.54 -4.59 -36.26
C GLU A 458 -8.20 -5.81 -35.39
N LEU A 459 -8.85 -6.96 -35.61
CA LEU A 459 -8.53 -8.22 -34.94
C LEU A 459 -7.42 -9.00 -35.64
N ASN A 460 -7.14 -8.69 -36.92
CA ASN A 460 -5.96 -9.19 -37.62
C ASN A 460 -4.72 -8.42 -37.18
N ALA A 461 -4.21 -8.75 -35.99
CA ALA A 461 -3.13 -8.04 -35.34
C ALA A 461 -2.01 -9.01 -34.91
N PRO A 462 -1.15 -9.43 -35.85
CA PRO A 462 -0.17 -10.47 -35.58
C PRO A 462 0.86 -10.11 -34.50
N GLN A 463 1.26 -8.84 -34.39
CA GLN A 463 2.16 -8.36 -33.34
C GLN A 463 1.44 -8.03 -32.02
N ARG A 464 0.11 -8.14 -31.98
CA ARG A 464 -0.72 -7.89 -30.78
C ARG A 464 -1.52 -9.13 -30.35
N THR A 465 -1.19 -10.28 -30.93
CA THR A 465 -1.80 -11.58 -30.63
C THR A 465 -0.76 -12.49 -29.99
N LEU A 466 -1.06 -12.96 -28.78
CA LEU A 466 -0.20 -13.85 -28.01
C LEU A 466 -0.89 -15.18 -27.75
N ARG A 467 -0.28 -16.28 -28.22
CA ARG A 467 -0.61 -17.63 -27.75
C ARG A 467 0.28 -17.96 -26.56
N VAL A 468 -0.31 -18.33 -25.43
CA VAL A 468 0.43 -18.75 -24.23
C VAL A 468 0.73 -20.24 -24.31
N ASP A 469 2.00 -20.59 -24.53
CA ASP A 469 2.48 -21.97 -24.48
C ASP A 469 2.74 -22.40 -23.03
N SER A 470 1.83 -23.21 -22.47
CA SER A 470 1.92 -23.73 -21.09
C SER A 470 3.19 -24.54 -20.83
N LYS A 471 3.73 -25.28 -21.81
CA LYS A 471 4.95 -26.09 -21.63
C LYS A 471 6.19 -25.21 -21.57
N VAL A 472 6.22 -24.12 -22.34
CA VAL A 472 7.32 -23.13 -22.27
C VAL A 472 7.27 -22.41 -20.92
N LEU A 473 6.06 -22.08 -20.44
CA LEU A 473 5.86 -21.42 -19.16
C LEU A 473 6.25 -22.31 -17.97
N GLU A 474 5.86 -23.59 -17.94
CA GLU A 474 6.30 -24.56 -16.92
C GLU A 474 7.83 -24.70 -16.85
N LYS A 475 8.50 -24.63 -17.99
CA LYS A 475 9.96 -24.68 -18.04
C LYS A 475 10.60 -23.40 -17.51
N ALA A 476 9.98 -22.24 -17.76
CA ALA A 476 10.35 -20.97 -17.13
C ALA A 476 10.32 -21.08 -15.60
N GLU A 477 9.24 -21.67 -15.07
CA GLU A 477 9.04 -21.89 -13.64
C GLU A 477 10.11 -22.79 -13.00
N ARG A 478 10.62 -23.77 -13.76
CA ARG A 478 11.71 -24.68 -13.33
C ARG A 478 13.11 -24.14 -13.56
N GLY A 479 13.27 -23.03 -14.29
CA GLY A 479 14.57 -22.56 -14.78
C GLY A 479 15.22 -23.51 -15.80
N GLU A 480 14.41 -24.32 -16.49
CA GLU A 480 14.85 -25.27 -17.52
C GLU A 480 14.69 -24.67 -18.93
N ALA A 481 15.51 -25.08 -19.89
CA ALA A 481 15.38 -24.65 -21.28
C ALA A 481 14.33 -25.49 -22.05
N ALA A 482 13.45 -24.85 -22.81
CA ALA A 482 12.53 -25.51 -23.73
C ALA A 482 13.19 -25.83 -25.07
N SER A 483 12.71 -26.87 -25.77
CA SER A 483 13.15 -27.22 -27.13
C SER A 483 13.03 -26.03 -28.08
N SER A 484 13.99 -25.85 -28.97
CA SER A 484 14.11 -24.67 -29.85
C SER A 484 13.00 -24.61 -30.91
N ASP A 485 11.85 -24.04 -30.55
CA ASP A 485 10.87 -23.52 -31.51
C ASP A 485 11.26 -22.08 -31.87
N LYS A 486 12.05 -21.95 -32.94
CA LYS A 486 12.54 -20.65 -33.42
C LYS A 486 11.40 -19.75 -33.90
N ALA A 487 10.37 -20.33 -34.52
CA ALA A 487 9.23 -19.58 -35.05
C ALA A 487 8.44 -18.91 -33.92
N TYR A 488 8.21 -19.63 -32.81
CA TYR A 488 7.54 -19.05 -31.65
C TYR A 488 8.40 -17.97 -30.96
N GLU A 489 9.72 -18.14 -30.90
CA GLU A 489 10.61 -17.10 -30.36
C GLU A 489 10.58 -15.81 -31.21
N GLU A 490 10.56 -15.94 -32.54
CA GLU A 490 10.40 -14.81 -33.45
C GLU A 490 9.08 -14.07 -33.23
N VAL A 491 7.99 -14.79 -32.94
CA VAL A 491 6.71 -14.19 -32.57
C VAL A 491 6.83 -13.34 -31.30
N LEU A 492 7.45 -13.85 -30.24
CA LEU A 492 7.63 -13.11 -28.99
C LEU A 492 8.48 -11.86 -29.20
N ARG A 493 9.55 -11.96 -29.99
CA ARG A 493 10.40 -10.82 -30.33
C ARG A 493 9.63 -9.77 -31.15
N ALA A 494 8.83 -10.19 -32.13
CA ALA A 494 8.01 -9.28 -32.92
C ALA A 494 6.98 -8.50 -32.08
N ILE A 495 6.42 -9.12 -31.03
CA ILE A 495 5.53 -8.44 -30.07
C ILE A 495 6.29 -7.34 -29.32
N VAL A 496 7.49 -7.62 -28.81
CA VAL A 496 8.32 -6.62 -28.10
C VAL A 496 8.72 -5.46 -29.01
N GLU A 497 9.12 -5.75 -30.25
CA GLU A 497 9.53 -4.70 -31.19
C GLU A 497 8.36 -3.79 -31.57
N ALA A 498 7.16 -4.35 -31.73
CA ALA A 498 5.95 -3.59 -32.05
C ALA A 498 5.34 -2.84 -30.85
N ALA A 499 5.76 -3.14 -29.63
CA ALA A 499 5.25 -2.49 -28.44
C ALA A 499 5.62 -1.00 -28.41
N ASP A 500 4.66 -0.13 -28.11
CA ASP A 500 4.80 1.31 -27.95
C ASP A 500 5.35 1.63 -26.55
N ILE A 501 6.61 1.22 -26.34
CA ILE A 501 7.37 1.44 -25.12
C ILE A 501 8.73 2.06 -25.46
N PRO A 502 9.32 2.87 -24.54
CA PRO A 502 10.62 3.50 -24.78
C PRO A 502 11.71 2.48 -25.13
N GLU A 503 12.63 2.84 -26.03
CA GLU A 503 13.71 1.94 -26.49
C GLU A 503 14.56 1.41 -25.33
N ALA A 504 14.80 2.24 -24.31
CA ALA A 504 15.50 1.85 -23.09
C ALA A 504 14.85 0.66 -22.35
N ARG A 505 13.53 0.47 -22.50
CA ARG A 505 12.79 -0.67 -21.93
C ARG A 505 12.83 -1.90 -22.82
N LYS A 506 13.06 -1.76 -24.14
CA LYS A 506 13.16 -2.88 -25.09
C LYS A 506 14.49 -3.62 -25.01
N VAL A 507 15.58 -2.90 -24.80
CA VAL A 507 16.95 -3.47 -24.71
C VAL A 507 17.03 -4.69 -23.78
N PRO A 508 16.64 -4.62 -22.48
CA PRO A 508 16.74 -5.78 -21.60
C PRO A 508 15.82 -6.94 -22.01
N LEU A 509 14.69 -6.66 -22.66
CA LEU A 509 13.75 -7.69 -23.13
C LEU A 509 14.33 -8.51 -24.29
N ARG A 510 15.17 -7.91 -25.13
CA ARG A 510 15.83 -8.61 -26.26
C ARG A 510 16.84 -9.65 -25.79
N GLU A 511 17.46 -9.41 -24.64
CA GLU A 511 18.48 -10.30 -24.06
C GLU A 511 17.88 -11.49 -23.29
N MET A 512 16.60 -11.42 -22.93
CA MET A 512 15.90 -12.49 -22.23
C MET A 512 15.78 -13.75 -23.10
N LYS A 513 15.85 -14.91 -22.44
CA LYS A 513 15.50 -16.19 -23.06
C LYS A 513 14.00 -16.25 -23.31
N LYS A 514 13.56 -17.06 -24.27
CA LYS A 514 12.13 -17.15 -24.65
C LYS A 514 11.20 -17.47 -23.48
N GLU A 515 11.64 -18.28 -22.51
CA GLU A 515 10.86 -18.65 -21.33
C GLU A 515 10.62 -17.44 -20.43
N GLU A 516 11.69 -16.70 -20.14
CA GLU A 516 11.68 -15.47 -19.35
C GLU A 516 10.90 -14.37 -20.08
N LEU A 517 11.07 -14.26 -21.40
CA LEU A 517 10.41 -13.28 -22.24
C LEU A 517 8.90 -13.54 -22.32
N LEU A 518 8.47 -14.79 -22.51
CA LEU A 518 7.05 -15.15 -22.49
C LEU A 518 6.41 -14.75 -21.16
N ARG A 519 7.07 -15.08 -20.04
CA ARG A 519 6.62 -14.70 -18.70
C ARG A 519 6.53 -13.17 -18.56
N ALA A 520 7.57 -12.45 -18.99
CA ALA A 520 7.60 -10.98 -18.94
C ALA A 520 6.48 -10.33 -19.77
N ILE A 521 6.09 -10.91 -20.91
CA ILE A 521 4.97 -10.44 -21.72
C ILE A 521 3.64 -10.77 -21.01
N VAL A 522 3.43 -12.02 -20.60
CA VAL A 522 2.18 -12.50 -19.98
C VAL A 522 1.88 -11.76 -18.67
N ASP A 523 2.88 -11.58 -17.81
CA ASP A 523 2.72 -10.93 -16.50
C ASP A 523 2.40 -9.43 -16.61
N ASN A 524 2.63 -8.85 -17.79
CA ASN A 524 2.50 -7.43 -18.03
C ASN A 524 1.49 -7.08 -19.14
N VAL A 525 0.59 -8.02 -19.48
CA VAL A 525 -0.54 -7.75 -20.39
C VAL A 525 -1.33 -6.53 -19.89
N GLY A 526 -1.43 -5.51 -20.74
CA GLY A 526 -2.17 -4.27 -20.45
C GLY A 526 -1.52 -3.34 -19.43
N LYS A 527 -0.25 -3.56 -19.05
CA LYS A 527 0.47 -2.66 -18.15
C LYS A 527 1.29 -1.65 -18.96
N ARG A 528 1.14 -0.37 -18.64
CA ARG A 528 1.83 0.73 -19.30
C ARG A 528 3.36 0.63 -19.13
N GLY A 529 4.10 0.90 -20.20
CA GLY A 529 5.56 0.93 -20.22
C GLY A 529 6.24 -0.45 -20.18
N THR A 530 5.50 -1.53 -20.50
CA THR A 530 5.98 -2.91 -20.40
C THR A 530 5.71 -3.72 -21.68
N ALA A 531 6.33 -4.90 -21.79
CA ALA A 531 6.28 -5.76 -22.98
C ALA A 531 4.87 -6.20 -23.41
N GLY A 532 3.91 -6.26 -22.49
CA GLY A 532 2.54 -6.68 -22.76
C GLY A 532 1.54 -5.54 -22.97
N GLN A 533 1.99 -4.28 -23.03
CA GLN A 533 1.13 -3.09 -23.04
C GLN A 533 0.06 -3.11 -24.15
N ASP A 534 0.43 -3.51 -25.36
CA ASP A 534 -0.39 -3.31 -26.58
C ASP A 534 -1.08 -4.59 -27.06
N LEU A 535 -1.02 -5.66 -26.27
CA LEU A 535 -1.68 -6.91 -26.61
C LEU A 535 -3.20 -6.72 -26.68
N GLN A 536 -3.81 -7.31 -27.71
CA GLN A 536 -5.25 -7.27 -27.99
C GLN A 536 -5.88 -8.65 -27.82
N ASN A 537 -5.18 -9.70 -28.26
CA ASN A 537 -5.68 -11.07 -28.19
C ASN A 537 -4.72 -11.93 -27.38
N VAL A 538 -5.24 -12.58 -26.34
CA VAL A 538 -4.50 -13.57 -25.53
C VAL A 538 -5.20 -14.92 -25.65
N ILE A 539 -4.49 -15.93 -26.12
CA ILE A 539 -5.02 -17.28 -26.37
C ILE A 539 -4.33 -18.25 -25.43
N SER A 540 -5.10 -19.02 -24.66
CA SER A 540 -4.56 -19.99 -23.72
C SER A 540 -5.31 -21.31 -23.75
N VAL A 541 -4.62 -22.40 -23.40
CA VAL A 541 -5.15 -23.79 -23.38
C VAL A 541 -5.38 -24.26 -21.96
N ALA A 542 -4.40 -24.03 -21.10
CA ALA A 542 -4.50 -24.31 -19.68
C ALA A 542 -5.17 -23.13 -18.97
N MET A 543 -5.31 -23.26 -17.65
CA MET A 543 -5.47 -22.07 -16.83
C MET A 543 -4.28 -21.14 -17.12
N LEU A 544 -4.55 -19.86 -17.35
CA LEU A 544 -3.48 -18.85 -17.38
C LEU A 544 -2.69 -18.98 -16.08
N SER A 545 -1.36 -18.83 -16.15
CA SER A 545 -0.48 -19.01 -14.98
C SER A 545 -1.04 -18.30 -13.76
N GLU A 546 -1.02 -19.01 -12.64
CA GLU A 546 -1.04 -18.50 -11.27
C GLU A 546 -0.20 -17.20 -11.25
N GLY A 547 -0.85 -16.02 -11.25
CA GLY A 547 -0.15 -14.74 -11.35
C GLY A 547 -0.63 -13.76 -12.42
N TRP A 548 -1.32 -14.21 -13.48
CA TRP A 548 -1.85 -13.31 -14.51
C TRP A 548 -2.82 -12.26 -13.95
N ASP A 549 -2.52 -10.99 -14.19
CA ASP A 549 -3.19 -9.82 -13.58
C ASP A 549 -3.49 -8.73 -14.63
N ALA A 550 -4.23 -9.11 -15.68
CA ALA A 550 -4.66 -8.18 -16.72
C ALA A 550 -6.00 -7.55 -16.35
N LYS A 551 -6.00 -6.24 -16.03
CA LYS A 551 -7.21 -5.49 -15.70
C LYS A 551 -7.98 -5.02 -16.94
N ASN A 552 -7.34 -4.98 -18.11
CA ASN A 552 -7.92 -4.50 -19.37
C ASN A 552 -8.69 -5.56 -20.17
N VAL A 553 -8.95 -6.73 -19.59
CA VAL A 553 -9.78 -7.78 -20.21
C VAL A 553 -11.23 -7.30 -20.26
N THR A 554 -11.79 -7.22 -21.46
CA THR A 554 -13.18 -6.76 -21.68
C THR A 554 -14.04 -7.82 -22.35
N HIS A 555 -13.40 -8.78 -23.03
CA HIS A 555 -14.07 -9.81 -23.82
C HIS A 555 -13.45 -11.18 -23.50
N ILE A 556 -14.29 -12.21 -23.36
CA ILE A 556 -13.87 -13.59 -23.07
C ILE A 556 -14.58 -14.55 -24.03
N MET A 557 -13.79 -15.38 -24.70
CA MET A 557 -14.25 -16.47 -25.57
C MET A 557 -13.93 -17.82 -24.93
N GLY A 558 -14.96 -18.57 -24.54
CA GLY A 558 -14.84 -19.91 -23.95
C GLY A 558 -15.02 -21.04 -24.97
N LEU A 559 -13.94 -21.78 -25.26
CA LEU A 559 -13.89 -22.87 -26.24
C LEU A 559 -13.50 -24.20 -25.60
N ARG A 560 -14.00 -24.46 -24.38
CA ARG A 560 -13.78 -25.71 -23.64
C ARG A 560 -15.01 -26.14 -22.85
N ALA A 561 -15.00 -27.39 -22.39
CA ALA A 561 -16.03 -27.89 -21.49
C ALA A 561 -15.89 -27.24 -20.10
N PHE A 562 -16.88 -26.42 -19.73
CA PHE A 562 -17.04 -25.88 -18.39
C PHE A 562 -18.04 -26.76 -17.62
N THR A 563 -17.52 -27.68 -16.80
CA THR A 563 -18.32 -28.71 -16.11
C THR A 563 -18.66 -28.36 -14.66
N SER A 564 -18.08 -27.28 -14.09
CA SER A 564 -18.38 -26.81 -12.74
C SER A 564 -18.22 -25.30 -12.62
N GLN A 565 -18.91 -24.69 -11.64
CA GLN A 565 -18.74 -23.27 -11.32
C GLN A 565 -17.29 -22.97 -10.92
N LEU A 566 -16.64 -23.87 -10.18
CA LEU A 566 -15.27 -23.69 -9.72
C LEU A 566 -14.28 -23.57 -10.90
N LEU A 567 -14.44 -24.39 -11.94
CA LEU A 567 -13.60 -24.29 -13.13
C LEU A 567 -13.83 -22.95 -13.87
N CYS A 568 -15.08 -22.48 -13.92
CA CYS A 568 -15.38 -21.14 -14.45
C CYS A 568 -14.72 -20.04 -13.63
N GLU A 569 -14.78 -20.11 -12.29
CA GLU A 569 -14.16 -19.14 -11.38
C GLU A 569 -12.63 -19.08 -11.55
N GLN A 570 -11.96 -20.22 -11.70
CA GLN A 570 -10.51 -20.28 -11.92
C GLN A 570 -10.08 -19.65 -13.24
N VAL A 571 -10.81 -19.97 -14.30
CA VAL A 571 -10.46 -19.61 -15.68
C VAL A 571 -10.84 -18.16 -15.99
N ILE A 572 -12.07 -17.75 -15.64
CA ILE A 572 -12.59 -16.42 -15.95
C ILE A 572 -12.25 -15.41 -14.86
N GLY A 573 -12.19 -15.82 -13.58
CA GLY A 573 -12.02 -14.90 -12.46
C GLY A 573 -10.79 -13.98 -12.58
N ARG A 574 -9.80 -14.39 -13.39
CA ARG A 574 -8.61 -13.58 -13.72
C ARG A 574 -8.91 -12.45 -14.70
N GLY A 575 -9.84 -12.65 -15.64
CA GLY A 575 -10.37 -11.62 -16.55
C GLY A 575 -11.50 -10.75 -15.95
N LEU A 576 -12.07 -11.16 -14.82
CA LEU A 576 -13.09 -10.37 -14.09
C LEU A 576 -12.49 -9.26 -13.22
N ARG A 577 -11.17 -9.05 -13.23
CA ARG A 577 -10.54 -8.00 -12.42
C ARG A 577 -10.97 -6.62 -12.89
N ARG A 578 -11.36 -5.78 -11.93
CA ARG A 578 -11.76 -4.39 -12.18
C ARG A 578 -10.56 -3.47 -12.41
N VAL A 579 -10.82 -2.37 -13.09
CA VAL A 579 -9.84 -1.31 -13.33
C VAL A 579 -10.01 -0.18 -12.31
N SER A 580 -11.24 0.25 -12.06
CA SER A 580 -11.61 1.37 -11.21
C SER A 580 -12.24 0.92 -9.89
N TYR A 581 -11.93 1.68 -8.84
CA TYR A 581 -12.49 1.56 -7.49
C TYR A 581 -13.39 2.76 -7.14
N ASP A 582 -13.93 3.44 -8.16
CA ASP A 582 -14.88 4.52 -7.95
C ASP A 582 -16.18 4.00 -7.37
N THR A 583 -16.68 4.71 -6.38
CA THR A 583 -18.01 4.50 -5.84
C THR A 583 -19.01 5.51 -6.38
N GLU A 584 -20.28 5.19 -6.22
CA GLU A 584 -21.39 6.11 -6.35
C GLU A 584 -22.41 5.84 -5.24
N PRO A 585 -23.13 6.89 -4.77
CA PRO A 585 -24.20 6.71 -3.81
C PRO A 585 -25.38 6.00 -4.48
N VAL A 586 -25.73 4.81 -3.98
CA VAL A 586 -26.84 3.99 -4.47
C VAL A 586 -27.82 3.72 -3.34
N VAL A 587 -29.11 3.83 -3.62
CA VAL A 587 -30.16 3.33 -2.71
C VAL A 587 -30.17 1.80 -2.79
N CYS A 588 -29.65 1.15 -1.76
CA CYS A 588 -29.64 -0.31 -1.64
C CYS A 588 -31.07 -0.87 -1.46
N PRO A 589 -31.28 -2.19 -1.66
CA PRO A 589 -32.60 -2.80 -1.51
C PRO A 589 -33.26 -2.63 -0.14
N ASP A 590 -32.49 -2.43 0.93
CA ASP A 590 -32.99 -2.12 2.28
C ASP A 590 -33.40 -0.63 2.47
N GLY A 591 -33.32 0.18 1.41
CA GLY A 591 -33.64 1.60 1.44
C GLY A 591 -32.54 2.49 1.99
N GLN A 592 -31.39 1.95 2.41
CA GLN A 592 -30.25 2.74 2.85
C GLN A 592 -29.39 3.21 1.67
N ILE A 593 -28.86 4.42 1.75
CA ILE A 593 -27.91 4.93 0.75
C ILE A 593 -26.52 4.46 1.15
N ARG A 594 -25.83 3.77 0.25
CA ARG A 594 -24.44 3.35 0.44
C ARG A 594 -23.60 3.70 -0.78
N GLU A 595 -22.31 3.90 -0.54
CA GLU A 595 -21.31 4.00 -1.60
C GLU A 595 -21.04 2.60 -2.18
N LEU A 596 -21.53 2.34 -3.39
CA LEU A 596 -21.30 1.09 -4.11
C LEU A 596 -20.31 1.33 -5.25
N PHE A 597 -19.48 0.35 -5.57
CA PHE A 597 -18.61 0.47 -6.74
C PHE A 597 -19.44 0.59 -8.02
N ARG A 598 -19.02 1.48 -8.91
CA ARG A 598 -19.64 1.62 -10.24
C ARG A 598 -19.53 0.30 -11.01
N PRO A 599 -20.55 -0.12 -11.77
CA PRO A 599 -20.48 -1.38 -12.52
C PRO A 599 -19.46 -1.29 -13.66
N GLU A 600 -18.58 -2.29 -13.74
CA GLU A 600 -17.75 -2.57 -14.91
C GLU A 600 -18.22 -3.88 -15.52
N PHE A 601 -18.27 -3.97 -16.86
CA PHE A 601 -18.72 -5.18 -17.53
C PHE A 601 -17.62 -5.91 -18.29
N VAL A 602 -17.86 -7.20 -18.51
CA VAL A 602 -17.07 -8.06 -19.38
C VAL A 602 -18.03 -8.92 -20.20
N ASN A 603 -17.83 -8.95 -21.51
CA ASN A 603 -18.66 -9.70 -22.44
C ASN A 603 -18.11 -11.11 -22.58
N VAL A 604 -18.96 -12.11 -22.37
CA VAL A 604 -18.53 -13.51 -22.29
C VAL A 604 -19.36 -14.37 -23.24
N PHE A 605 -18.68 -15.08 -24.14
CA PHE A 605 -19.28 -16.06 -25.04
C PHE A 605 -18.81 -17.46 -24.66
N GLY A 606 -19.70 -18.45 -24.71
CA GLY A 606 -19.36 -19.85 -24.50
C GLY A 606 -19.10 -20.30 -23.05
N VAL A 607 -19.38 -19.46 -22.02
CA VAL A 607 -19.16 -19.83 -20.62
C VAL A 607 -20.44 -19.78 -19.77
N PRO A 608 -20.86 -20.89 -19.10
CA PRO A 608 -21.97 -20.90 -18.13
C PRO A 608 -21.64 -20.11 -16.87
N LEU A 609 -22.19 -18.91 -16.74
CA LEU A 609 -22.21 -18.18 -15.48
C LEU A 609 -23.62 -18.28 -14.86
N SER A 610 -23.68 -18.43 -13.53
CA SER A 610 -24.94 -18.60 -12.79
C SER A 610 -25.65 -17.29 -12.49
N ILE A 611 -24.88 -16.20 -12.37
CA ILE A 611 -25.36 -14.82 -12.23
C ILE A 611 -24.73 -14.00 -13.38
N PHE A 612 -25.58 -13.38 -14.17
CA PHE A 612 -25.22 -12.53 -15.30
C PHE A 612 -26.33 -11.50 -15.51
N GLN A 613 -26.03 -10.44 -16.26
CA GLN A 613 -27.03 -9.43 -16.60
C GLN A 613 -27.68 -9.72 -17.95
N ASP A 614 -29.01 -9.71 -18.00
CA ASP A 614 -29.79 -9.86 -19.24
C ASP A 614 -29.66 -8.62 -20.13
N ILE A 615 -29.38 -8.82 -21.42
CA ILE A 615 -29.13 -7.75 -22.41
C ILE A 615 -30.46 -7.17 -22.97
N GLU A 616 -31.62 -7.47 -22.39
CA GLU A 616 -32.95 -7.16 -22.96
C GLU A 616 -33.29 -5.67 -23.19
N GLY A 617 -32.36 -4.74 -22.95
CA GLY A 617 -32.61 -3.30 -23.10
C GLY A 617 -31.59 -2.50 -23.91
N GLY A 618 -30.63 -3.12 -24.61
CA GLY A 618 -29.59 -2.32 -25.30
C GLY A 618 -28.96 -1.30 -24.33
N GLY A 619 -28.67 -1.75 -23.10
CA GLY A 619 -28.12 -0.89 -22.07
C GLY A 619 -26.86 -0.21 -22.60
N GLU A 620 -26.69 1.07 -22.27
CA GLU A 620 -25.49 1.82 -22.64
C GLU A 620 -24.26 0.94 -22.36
N ALA A 621 -23.37 0.83 -23.35
CA ALA A 621 -22.07 0.21 -23.10
C ALA A 621 -21.51 0.82 -21.81
N PRO A 622 -20.91 0.01 -20.90
CA PRO A 622 -20.28 0.55 -19.71
C PRO A 622 -19.52 1.80 -20.11
N PRO A 623 -19.67 2.92 -19.39
CA PRO A 623 -18.80 4.05 -19.65
C PRO A 623 -17.38 3.47 -19.65
N PRO A 624 -16.56 3.78 -20.67
CA PRO A 624 -15.19 3.30 -20.71
C PRO A 624 -14.59 3.56 -19.33
N PRO A 625 -13.77 2.65 -18.76
CA PRO A 625 -13.08 2.93 -17.51
C PRO A 625 -12.53 4.34 -17.65
N LYS A 626 -12.90 5.25 -16.74
CA LYS A 626 -12.40 6.61 -16.89
C LYS A 626 -10.88 6.53 -16.96
N PRO A 627 -10.22 7.27 -17.88
CA PRO A 627 -8.77 7.27 -17.94
C PRO A 627 -8.25 7.52 -16.54
N SER A 628 -7.60 6.51 -15.96
CA SER A 628 -7.05 6.65 -14.64
C SER A 628 -5.78 7.46 -14.80
N THR A 629 -5.77 8.68 -14.28
CA THR A 629 -4.56 9.48 -14.19
C THR A 629 -3.60 8.79 -13.22
N GLN A 630 -2.44 8.41 -13.72
CA GLN A 630 -1.33 7.93 -12.91
C GLN A 630 -0.73 9.14 -12.16
N ILE A 631 -0.80 9.09 -10.85
CA ILE A 631 -0.23 10.09 -9.95
C ILE A 631 1.09 9.52 -9.43
N GLU A 632 2.18 10.21 -9.73
CA GLU A 632 3.53 9.76 -9.36
C GLU A 632 4.41 10.94 -9.00
N ALA A 633 5.44 10.69 -8.18
CA ALA A 633 6.49 11.67 -7.93
C ALA A 633 7.50 11.60 -9.09
N LEU A 634 7.62 12.71 -9.82
CA LEU A 634 8.46 12.79 -11.01
C LEU A 634 9.92 13.06 -10.61
N ALA A 635 10.80 12.10 -10.92
CA ALA A 635 12.22 12.20 -10.59
C ALA A 635 12.93 13.38 -11.28
N GLU A 636 12.46 13.75 -12.47
CA GLU A 636 12.92 14.91 -13.24
C GLU A 636 12.55 16.26 -12.62
N ARG A 637 11.63 16.30 -11.65
CA ARG A 637 11.19 17.51 -10.92
C ARG A 637 11.68 17.53 -9.47
N ALA A 638 12.87 16.98 -9.22
CA ALA A 638 13.44 16.87 -7.87
C ALA A 638 13.65 18.24 -7.20
N GLU A 639 13.86 19.31 -7.97
CA GLU A 639 13.95 20.69 -7.49
C GLU A 639 12.65 21.20 -6.86
N LEU A 640 11.50 20.61 -7.18
CA LEU A 640 10.19 20.92 -6.61
C LEU A 640 9.84 20.06 -5.39
N GLU A 641 10.78 19.24 -4.90
CA GLU A 641 10.60 18.41 -3.72
C GLU A 641 10.29 19.26 -2.48
N ILE A 642 9.27 18.85 -1.73
CA ILE A 642 8.91 19.42 -0.42
C ILE A 642 9.15 18.35 0.63
N GLY A 643 10.07 18.63 1.57
CA GLY A 643 10.30 17.82 2.75
C GLY A 643 9.63 18.41 3.99
N TRP A 644 9.21 17.55 4.91
CA TRP A 644 8.62 17.96 6.19
C TRP A 644 9.07 17.06 7.34
N PRO A 645 9.11 17.57 8.58
CA PRO A 645 9.36 16.73 9.74
C PRO A 645 8.12 15.89 10.12
N ASN A 646 8.30 14.60 10.34
CA ASN A 646 7.24 13.76 10.91
C ASN A 646 7.26 13.85 12.43
N VAL A 647 6.33 14.60 13.01
CA VAL A 647 6.26 14.87 14.46
C VAL A 647 5.14 14.04 15.09
N LEU A 648 5.51 13.13 16.00
CA LEU A 648 4.58 12.23 16.70
C LEU A 648 3.80 12.93 17.83
N ARG A 649 4.44 13.90 18.48
CA ARG A 649 3.88 14.79 19.51
C ARG A 649 4.76 16.02 19.71
N VAL A 650 4.17 17.06 20.32
CA VAL A 650 4.89 18.26 20.78
C VAL A 650 4.89 18.20 22.30
N ASP A 651 6.10 18.14 22.89
CA ASP A 651 6.28 18.17 24.34
C ASP A 651 6.55 19.61 24.78
N VAL A 652 5.97 20.02 25.90
CA VAL A 652 6.28 21.31 26.53
C VAL A 652 7.30 21.04 27.63
N MET A 653 8.53 21.51 27.44
CA MET A 653 9.59 21.39 28.43
C MET A 653 9.83 22.73 29.12
N LEU A 654 9.99 22.69 30.43
CA LEU A 654 10.43 23.85 31.20
C LEU A 654 11.96 23.93 31.09
N ARG A 655 12.45 24.95 30.39
CA ARG A 655 13.89 25.25 30.35
C ARG A 655 14.20 26.46 31.24
N PRO A 656 15.25 26.39 32.06
CA PRO A 656 15.68 27.54 32.85
C PRO A 656 16.33 28.60 31.94
N GLU A 657 15.72 29.78 31.86
CA GLU A 657 16.24 30.96 31.16
C GLU A 657 16.65 32.03 32.20
N LEU A 658 17.82 32.62 31.99
CA LEU A 658 18.34 33.76 32.74
C LEU A 658 17.83 35.04 32.08
N VAL A 659 17.12 35.84 32.86
CA VAL A 659 16.54 37.11 32.42
C VAL A 659 17.08 38.24 33.29
N VAL A 660 17.32 39.39 32.67
CA VAL A 660 17.66 40.64 33.34
C VAL A 660 16.59 41.67 33.00
N ASP A 661 16.01 42.29 34.03
CA ASP A 661 15.10 43.42 33.85
C ASP A 661 15.92 44.71 33.67
N TRP A 662 16.26 45.00 32.41
CA TRP A 662 17.05 46.17 32.03
C TRP A 662 16.41 47.50 32.45
N SER A 663 15.09 47.54 32.69
CA SER A 663 14.39 48.77 33.11
C SER A 663 14.66 49.12 34.58
N LYS A 664 14.80 48.11 35.43
CA LYS A 664 15.05 48.25 36.87
C LYS A 664 16.54 48.24 37.25
N MET A 665 17.40 47.81 36.33
CA MET A 665 18.84 47.79 36.52
C MET A 665 19.40 49.21 36.64
N LEU A 666 19.94 49.53 37.82
CA LEU A 666 20.63 50.79 38.04
C LEU A 666 21.89 50.88 37.15
N PRO A 667 22.18 52.05 36.55
CA PRO A 667 23.40 52.23 35.79
C PRO A 667 24.65 52.01 36.65
N LEU A 668 25.58 51.18 36.17
CA LEU A 668 26.90 51.01 36.76
C LEU A 668 27.80 52.13 36.26
N LYS A 669 28.22 53.01 37.17
CA LYS A 669 29.17 54.07 36.88
C LYS A 669 30.59 53.58 37.18
N ILE A 670 31.43 53.49 36.14
CA ILE A 670 32.88 53.25 36.32
C ILE A 670 33.55 54.62 36.32
N ASP A 671 34.13 55.00 37.46
CA ASP A 671 34.90 56.24 37.59
C ASP A 671 36.36 56.02 37.16
N PRO A 672 36.81 56.61 36.04
CA PRO A 672 38.19 56.46 35.58
C PRO A 672 39.23 56.94 36.58
N ALA A 673 38.89 57.88 37.48
CA ALA A 673 39.81 58.37 38.50
C ALA A 673 40.17 57.33 39.57
N GLN A 674 39.35 56.28 39.71
CA GLN A 674 39.57 55.18 40.66
C GLN A 674 40.24 53.97 40.01
N VAL A 675 40.47 54.00 38.68
CA VAL A 675 41.07 52.91 37.93
C VAL A 675 42.48 53.31 37.50
N HIS A 676 43.49 52.62 38.02
CA HIS A 676 44.88 52.87 37.68
C HIS A 676 45.21 52.28 36.29
N VAL A 677 45.19 53.12 35.25
CA VAL A 677 45.40 52.72 33.84
C VAL A 677 46.88 52.81 33.43
N SER A 678 47.67 53.66 34.07
CA SER A 678 49.11 53.79 33.85
C SER A 678 49.86 53.91 35.17
N ALA A 679 51.14 53.50 35.16
CA ALA A 679 52.02 53.61 36.32
C ALA A 679 53.45 53.91 35.88
N ASP A 680 54.08 54.89 36.51
CA ASP A 680 55.48 55.24 36.25
C ASP A 680 56.38 54.57 37.29
N LEU A 681 57.36 53.79 36.81
CA LEU A 681 58.32 53.07 37.64
C LEU A 681 59.68 53.77 37.60
N ALA A 682 60.15 54.27 38.73
CA ALA A 682 61.47 54.86 38.87
C ALA A 682 62.35 54.06 39.85
N PRO A 683 63.66 53.88 39.59
CA PRO A 683 64.58 53.28 40.55
C PRO A 683 64.68 54.17 41.80
N ALA A 684 64.60 53.55 42.99
CA ALA A 684 64.70 54.25 44.26
C ALA A 684 65.95 53.81 45.03
N LEU A 685 66.75 54.78 45.51
CA LEU A 685 67.88 54.57 46.41
C LEU A 685 67.66 55.46 47.64
N GLY A 686 67.50 54.84 48.82
CA GLY A 686 67.32 55.57 50.08
C GLY A 686 66.00 56.34 50.23
N GLY A 687 64.93 55.95 49.52
CA GLY A 687 63.60 56.57 49.64
C GLY A 687 63.36 57.77 48.73
N ALA A 688 64.36 58.23 47.98
CA ALA A 688 64.19 59.20 46.89
C ALA A 688 64.10 58.47 45.54
N ALA A 689 63.01 58.69 44.80
CA ALA A 689 62.82 58.14 43.45
C ALA A 689 63.48 59.06 42.40
N ASP A 690 64.33 58.51 41.54
CA ASP A 690 64.95 59.25 40.44
C ASP A 690 63.99 59.30 39.23
N LEU A 691 63.16 60.36 39.21
CA LEU A 691 62.16 60.58 38.15
C LEU A 691 62.78 60.74 36.75
N SER A 692 64.09 61.02 36.63
CA SER A 692 64.76 61.10 35.32
C SER A 692 64.94 59.75 34.62
N LYS A 693 64.76 58.65 35.37
CA LYS A 693 64.83 57.26 34.88
C LYS A 693 63.48 56.54 34.96
N ALA A 694 62.38 57.28 35.04
CA ALA A 694 61.05 56.70 35.09
C ALA A 694 60.72 55.98 33.76
N VAL A 695 60.27 54.74 33.86
CA VAL A 695 59.69 53.96 32.76
C VAL A 695 58.19 53.93 32.96
N SER A 696 57.43 54.45 32.00
CA SER A 696 55.97 54.41 32.05
C SER A 696 55.46 53.05 31.57
N ILE A 697 54.56 52.46 32.35
CA ILE A 697 53.71 51.35 31.92
C ILE A 697 52.40 51.96 31.47
N ASP A 698 52.18 51.97 30.16
CA ASP A 698 50.93 52.44 29.53
C ASP A 698 50.18 51.26 28.93
N LEU A 699 48.98 50.97 29.47
CA LEU A 699 48.13 49.88 28.99
C LEU A 699 47.55 50.16 27.59
N GLU A 700 47.53 51.42 27.12
CA GLU A 700 47.11 51.76 25.76
C GLU A 700 48.08 51.22 24.69
N ALA A 701 49.33 50.92 25.06
CA ALA A 701 50.34 50.34 24.15
C ALA A 701 50.15 48.84 23.88
N LEU A 702 49.18 48.17 24.55
CA LEU A 702 48.91 46.73 24.42
C LEU A 702 47.47 46.44 23.94
N PRO A 703 47.03 46.96 22.79
CA PRO A 703 45.63 46.88 22.36
C PRO A 703 45.12 45.45 22.14
N GLU A 704 46.02 44.53 21.79
CA GLU A 704 45.70 43.13 21.52
C GLU A 704 45.27 42.34 22.77
N GLU A 705 45.74 42.73 23.96
CA GLU A 705 45.38 42.06 25.21
C GLU A 705 43.95 42.41 25.68
N PHE A 706 43.36 43.49 25.15
CA PHE A 706 42.06 44.03 25.57
C PHE A 706 40.94 43.85 24.51
N ARG A 707 41.04 42.83 23.64
CA ARG A 707 39.98 42.50 22.66
C ARG A 707 38.63 42.22 23.33
N LEU A 708 37.57 42.85 22.83
CA LEU A 708 36.22 42.79 23.40
C LEU A 708 35.68 41.36 23.56
N GLN A 709 35.86 40.50 22.55
CA GLN A 709 35.44 39.09 22.61
C GLN A 709 36.11 38.32 23.75
N ARG A 710 37.41 38.59 24.01
CA ARG A 710 38.16 37.95 25.11
C ARG A 710 37.65 38.44 26.47
N LEU A 711 37.34 39.73 26.59
CA LEU A 711 36.76 40.31 27.80
C LEU A 711 35.35 39.76 28.07
N LEU A 712 34.53 39.63 27.04
CA LEU A 712 33.19 39.07 27.12
C LEU A 712 33.21 37.61 27.58
N PHE A 713 34.08 36.78 26.99
CA PHE A 713 34.23 35.38 27.42
C PHE A 713 34.75 35.27 28.86
N ARG A 714 35.72 36.11 29.25
CA ARG A 714 36.25 36.14 30.61
C ARG A 714 35.19 36.57 31.63
N ALA A 715 34.37 37.56 31.31
CA ALA A 715 33.26 38.01 32.13
C ALA A 715 32.17 36.93 32.26
N ALA A 716 31.76 36.31 31.14
CA ALA A 716 30.78 35.22 31.14
C ALA A 716 31.27 34.00 31.93
N HIS A 717 32.56 33.64 31.84
CA HIS A 717 33.15 32.55 32.62
C HIS A 717 33.19 32.86 34.13
N LYS A 718 33.53 34.10 34.51
CA LYS A 718 33.47 34.54 35.91
C LYS A 718 32.03 34.53 36.46
N ALA A 719 31.07 35.00 35.67
CA ALA A 719 29.65 34.94 36.00
C ALA A 719 29.17 33.49 36.16
N MET A 720 29.61 32.59 35.27
CA MET A 720 29.30 31.17 35.32
C MET A 720 29.81 30.54 36.63
N ASN A 721 31.07 30.75 36.99
CA ASN A 721 31.62 30.23 38.26
C ASN A 721 30.83 30.70 39.49
N THR A 722 30.18 31.86 39.41
CA THR A 722 29.35 32.42 40.50
C THR A 722 27.95 31.79 40.53
N LEU A 723 27.39 31.44 39.36
CA LEU A 723 26.02 30.94 39.20
C LEU A 723 25.91 29.41 39.01
N GLU A 724 27.02 28.70 38.80
CA GLU A 724 27.07 27.26 38.46
C GLU A 724 26.37 26.38 39.51
N HIS A 725 26.44 26.74 40.79
CA HIS A 725 25.79 25.98 41.86
C HIS A 725 24.29 26.29 42.03
N GLY A 726 23.79 27.39 41.45
CA GLY A 726 22.39 27.81 41.57
C GLY A 726 21.54 27.55 40.32
N PHE A 727 22.17 27.24 39.18
CA PHE A 727 21.48 27.02 37.91
C PHE A 727 21.11 25.54 37.72
N THR A 728 19.85 25.27 37.40
CA THR A 728 19.34 23.91 37.28
C THR A 728 19.53 23.29 35.88
N GLY A 729 20.01 24.06 34.89
CA GLY A 729 20.26 23.59 33.53
C GLY A 729 21.70 23.15 33.28
N GLY A 730 21.99 22.68 32.06
CA GLY A 730 23.34 22.25 31.67
C GLY A 730 24.36 23.39 31.60
N ARG A 731 25.64 23.08 31.86
CA ARG A 731 26.75 24.05 31.87
C ARG A 731 26.95 24.77 30.54
N GLU A 732 26.76 24.07 29.43
CA GLU A 732 26.84 24.64 28.07
C GLU A 732 25.73 25.68 27.81
N LEU A 733 24.53 25.41 28.29
CA LEU A 733 23.40 26.32 28.17
C LEU A 733 23.61 27.57 29.06
N LEU A 734 24.15 27.39 30.26
CA LEU A 734 24.46 28.48 31.19
C LEU A 734 25.45 29.47 30.57
N ILE A 735 26.58 28.98 30.03
CA ILE A 735 27.60 29.87 29.44
C ILE A 735 27.06 30.61 28.22
N GLN A 736 26.26 29.95 27.36
CA GLN A 736 25.66 30.59 26.19
C GLN A 736 24.74 31.76 26.58
N GLN A 737 23.90 31.57 27.61
CA GLN A 737 23.01 32.61 28.10
C GLN A 737 23.79 33.77 28.76
N LEU A 738 24.86 33.47 29.50
CA LEU A 738 25.69 34.48 30.15
C LEU A 738 26.51 35.32 29.17
N VAL A 739 27.02 34.71 28.10
CA VAL A 739 27.68 35.42 26.98
C VAL A 739 26.71 36.44 26.39
N ARG A 740 25.48 36.02 26.06
CA ARG A 740 24.43 36.89 25.50
C ARG A 740 24.08 38.06 26.44
N LEU A 741 23.87 37.79 27.73
CA LEU A 741 23.50 38.83 28.71
C LEU A 741 24.65 39.81 28.97
N THR A 742 25.89 39.31 29.04
CA THR A 742 27.08 40.16 29.23
C THR A 742 27.31 41.07 28.02
N GLU A 743 27.11 40.54 26.80
CA GLU A 743 27.17 41.31 25.57
C GLU A 743 26.12 42.43 25.55
N GLN A 744 24.88 42.11 25.92
CA GLN A 744 23.80 43.09 26.02
C GLN A 744 24.13 44.19 27.04
N PHE A 745 24.70 43.85 28.20
CA PHE A 745 25.09 44.85 29.19
C PHE A 745 26.22 45.75 28.68
N PHE A 746 27.25 45.21 28.04
CA PHE A 746 28.37 45.99 27.47
C PHE A 746 27.90 47.01 26.42
N ASN A 747 26.85 46.67 25.66
CA ASN A 747 26.27 47.49 24.62
C ASN A 747 25.11 48.39 25.11
N SER A 748 24.69 48.26 26.36
CA SER A 748 23.58 49.03 26.94
C SER A 748 24.02 50.40 27.45
N ASP A 749 23.05 51.29 27.66
CA ASP A 749 23.20 52.59 28.34
C ASP A 749 23.36 52.46 29.88
N ARG A 750 23.29 51.23 30.40
CA ARG A 750 23.46 50.91 31.83
C ARG A 750 24.92 50.85 32.27
N LEU A 751 25.88 50.86 31.35
CA LEU A 751 27.30 51.00 31.66
C LEU A 751 27.77 52.43 31.36
N GLN A 752 27.98 53.23 32.41
CA GLN A 752 28.30 54.65 32.28
C GLN A 752 29.76 54.93 32.67
N ILE A 753 30.47 55.60 31.76
CA ILE A 753 31.81 56.13 32.01
C ILE A 753 31.72 57.66 31.84
N PRO A 754 31.84 58.46 32.93
CA PRO A 754 31.52 59.89 32.97
C PRO A 754 32.59 60.80 32.34
N SER A 755 33.18 60.39 31.22
CA SER A 755 34.22 61.16 30.53
C SER A 755 34.25 60.85 29.03
N LEU A 756 34.13 61.90 28.20
CA LEU A 756 34.23 61.77 26.74
C LEU A 756 35.61 61.26 26.29
N PHE A 757 36.67 61.61 27.03
CA PHE A 757 38.04 61.13 26.77
C PHE A 757 38.17 59.61 26.92
N HIS A 758 37.44 59.03 27.87
CA HIS A 758 37.47 57.59 28.18
C HIS A 758 36.41 56.78 27.42
N GLN A 759 35.63 57.42 26.53
CA GLN A 759 34.69 56.74 25.62
C GLN A 759 35.39 56.20 24.36
N ASP A 760 36.67 56.53 24.14
CA ASP A 760 37.48 55.90 23.09
C ASP A 760 37.40 54.36 23.20
N PRO A 761 37.21 53.61 22.09
CA PRO A 761 37.00 52.17 22.13
C PRO A 761 38.09 51.37 22.84
N LEU A 762 39.36 51.79 22.77
CA LEU A 762 40.46 51.11 23.44
C LEU A 762 40.47 51.42 24.94
N ARG A 763 40.38 52.70 25.32
CA ARG A 763 40.32 53.12 26.74
C ARG A 763 39.11 52.52 27.46
N LYS A 764 37.95 52.50 26.80
CA LYS A 764 36.73 51.86 27.31
C LYS A 764 36.93 50.37 27.58
N ARG A 765 37.62 49.64 26.69
CA ARG A 765 37.93 48.21 26.87
C ARG A 765 38.91 47.98 28.03
N ILE A 766 39.92 48.84 28.18
CA ILE A 766 40.88 48.76 29.30
C ILE A 766 40.15 48.98 30.63
N LEU A 767 39.28 49.99 30.73
CA LEU A 767 38.47 50.25 31.92
C LEU A 767 37.52 49.07 32.25
N ILE A 768 36.89 48.48 31.24
CA ILE A 768 36.07 47.26 31.40
C ILE A 768 36.92 46.09 31.90
N ALA A 769 38.12 45.90 31.36
CA ALA A 769 38.99 44.80 31.74
C ALA A 769 39.48 44.91 33.18
N LEU A 770 39.83 46.11 33.63
CA LEU A 770 40.28 46.38 35.00
C LEU A 770 39.13 46.36 36.01
N SER A 771 37.90 46.61 35.56
CA SER A 771 36.69 46.60 36.40
C SER A 771 35.82 45.35 36.22
N ILE A 772 36.38 44.27 35.64
CA ILE A 772 35.60 43.13 35.17
C ILE A 772 34.86 42.43 36.31
N ASP A 773 35.44 42.37 37.52
CA ASP A 773 34.81 41.76 38.69
C ASP A 773 33.62 42.57 39.19
N THR A 774 33.74 43.91 39.20
CA THR A 774 32.64 44.82 39.53
C THR A 774 31.50 44.69 38.53
N ILE A 775 31.83 44.62 37.23
CA ILE A 775 30.84 44.45 36.16
C ILE A 775 30.12 43.11 36.28
N VAL A 776 30.87 42.01 36.46
CA VAL A 776 30.28 40.67 36.62
C VAL A 776 29.40 40.63 37.86
N GLY A 777 29.85 41.16 39.00
CA GLY A 777 29.03 41.23 40.21
C GLY A 777 27.73 42.02 40.01
N HIS A 778 27.78 43.13 39.28
CA HIS A 778 26.61 43.96 38.97
C HIS A 778 25.61 43.25 38.07
N VAL A 779 26.09 42.54 37.03
CA VAL A 779 25.22 41.76 36.13
C VAL A 779 24.61 40.56 36.87
N VAL A 780 25.43 39.79 37.58
CA VAL A 780 24.98 38.58 38.31
C VAL A 780 23.95 38.91 39.38
N ALA A 781 24.10 40.04 40.10
CA ALA A 781 23.14 40.46 41.12
C ALA A 781 21.72 40.77 40.57
N GLN A 782 21.59 41.00 39.26
CA GLN A 782 20.33 41.34 38.60
C GLN A 782 19.80 40.18 37.73
N ILE A 783 20.55 39.09 37.62
CA ILE A 783 20.11 37.90 36.90
C ILE A 783 19.06 37.18 37.74
N GLN A 784 17.90 36.94 37.13
CA GLN A 784 16.86 36.10 37.69
C GLN A 784 16.73 34.85 36.82
N GLN A 785 16.64 33.68 37.47
CA GLN A 785 16.27 32.46 36.79
C GLN A 785 14.75 32.37 36.72
N GLN A 786 14.23 32.19 35.51
CA GLN A 786 12.81 31.91 35.28
C GLN A 786 12.71 30.65 34.43
N ASN A 787 11.73 29.80 34.73
CA ASN A 787 11.44 28.66 33.87
C ASN A 787 10.55 29.14 32.73
N ARG A 788 11.01 28.95 31.50
CA ARG A 788 10.22 29.26 30.31
C ARG A 788 9.81 27.96 29.64
N GLU A 789 8.54 27.89 29.28
CA GLU A 789 8.01 26.79 28.47
C GLU A 789 8.58 26.90 27.05
N GLN A 790 9.26 25.84 26.61
CA GLN A 790 9.71 25.66 25.23
C GLN A 790 9.03 24.42 24.65
N MET A 791 8.41 24.58 23.48
CA MET A 791 7.82 23.47 22.73
C MET A 791 8.90 22.75 21.95
N GLU A 792 9.00 21.43 22.14
CA GLU A 792 9.93 20.56 21.40
C GLU A 792 9.17 19.51 20.59
N PRO A 793 9.46 19.37 19.29
CA PRO A 793 8.89 18.32 18.47
C PRO A 793 9.57 16.98 18.76
N VAL A 794 8.79 15.94 18.99
CA VAL A 794 9.26 14.55 19.06
C VAL A 794 9.08 13.92 17.70
N PHE A 795 10.18 13.67 17.00
CA PHE A 795 10.16 13.09 15.66
C PHE A 795 9.87 11.59 15.65
N ASP A 796 9.41 11.10 14.51
CA ASP A 796 9.38 9.68 14.21
C ASP A 796 10.81 9.11 14.16
N PRO A 797 11.11 8.03 14.89
CA PRO A 797 12.46 7.47 14.96
C PRO A 797 12.90 6.71 13.70
N GLU A 798 11.97 6.20 12.88
CA GLU A 798 12.31 5.48 11.63
C GLU A 798 12.27 6.40 10.42
N LEU A 799 11.26 7.27 10.36
CA LEU A 799 11.04 8.21 9.26
C LEU A 799 10.92 9.65 9.78
N PRO A 800 12.00 10.24 10.32
CA PRO A 800 11.96 11.59 10.90
C PRO A 800 11.59 12.68 9.89
N ILE A 801 11.82 12.40 8.59
CA ILE A 801 11.59 13.33 7.48
C ILE A 801 10.71 12.65 6.44
N GLY A 802 9.55 13.24 6.17
CA GLY A 802 8.72 12.91 5.01
C GLY A 802 9.08 13.77 3.81
N SER A 803 8.78 13.28 2.61
CA SER A 803 9.07 13.99 1.36
C SER A 803 8.08 13.59 0.26
N THR A 804 7.74 14.53 -0.61
CA THR A 804 6.95 14.29 -1.84
C THR A 804 7.56 13.20 -2.72
N ARG A 805 8.89 13.02 -2.70
CA ARG A 805 9.60 11.99 -3.47
C ARG A 805 9.23 10.57 -3.06
N LEU A 806 8.80 10.38 -1.82
CA LEU A 806 8.46 9.06 -1.27
C LEU A 806 7.00 8.66 -1.57
N MET A 807 6.23 9.53 -2.23
CA MET A 807 4.86 9.23 -2.64
C MET A 807 4.88 8.10 -3.67
N ARG A 808 4.23 6.98 -3.33
CA ARG A 808 4.09 5.84 -4.25
C ARG A 808 3.22 6.23 -5.44
N THR A 809 3.44 5.57 -6.57
CA THR A 809 2.57 5.71 -7.72
C THR A 809 1.18 5.15 -7.40
N TRP A 810 0.14 5.92 -7.71
CA TRP A 810 -1.25 5.49 -7.55
C TRP A 810 -2.10 5.98 -8.73
N TYR A 811 -3.32 5.47 -8.85
CA TYR A 811 -4.19 5.71 -9.99
C TYR A 811 -5.54 6.24 -9.52
N THR A 812 -6.04 7.27 -10.20
CA THR A 812 -7.34 7.86 -9.90
C THR A 812 -8.07 8.24 -11.17
N THR A 813 -9.38 8.09 -11.17
CA THR A 813 -10.27 8.54 -12.25
C THR A 813 -10.91 9.90 -11.93
N LYS A 814 -10.64 10.43 -10.73
CA LYS A 814 -11.13 11.74 -10.31
C LYS A 814 -10.51 12.82 -11.20
N PRO A 815 -11.18 13.96 -11.39
CA PRO A 815 -10.61 15.08 -12.12
C PRO A 815 -9.25 15.47 -11.53
N CYS A 816 -8.23 15.47 -12.38
CA CYS A 816 -6.86 15.79 -12.01
C CYS A 816 -6.41 17.02 -12.78
N LEU A 817 -5.68 17.89 -12.10
CA LEU A 817 -4.98 19.01 -12.70
C LEU A 817 -3.52 18.61 -12.88
N GLU A 818 -3.02 18.68 -14.11
CA GLU A 818 -1.58 18.55 -14.37
C GLU A 818 -0.84 19.68 -13.65
N THR A 819 0.24 19.33 -12.96
CA THR A 819 1.02 20.31 -12.21
C THR A 819 2.27 20.73 -12.99
N ARG A 820 2.75 21.94 -12.71
CA ARG A 820 4.08 22.40 -13.13
C ARG A 820 4.92 22.85 -11.95
N LYS A 821 4.28 23.40 -10.92
CA LYS A 821 4.93 23.78 -9.65
C LYS A 821 4.87 22.68 -8.58
N SER A 822 4.70 21.42 -8.97
CA SER A 822 4.77 20.27 -8.06
C SER A 822 5.69 19.18 -8.59
N GLN A 823 6.37 18.49 -7.67
CA GLN A 823 7.05 17.23 -7.96
C GLN A 823 6.06 16.11 -8.31
N ILE A 824 4.82 16.20 -7.80
CA ILE A 824 3.75 15.22 -8.07
C ILE A 824 3.14 15.52 -9.43
N SER A 825 3.01 14.52 -10.30
CA SER A 825 2.56 14.70 -11.69
C SER A 825 1.22 15.43 -11.83
N HIS A 826 0.24 15.12 -10.97
CA HIS A 826 -1.07 15.76 -10.97
C HIS A 826 -1.62 15.97 -9.55
N ALA A 827 -2.44 16.99 -9.38
CA ALA A 827 -3.20 17.24 -8.16
C ALA A 827 -4.68 16.89 -8.37
N VAL A 828 -5.20 16.00 -7.52
CA VAL A 828 -6.62 15.60 -7.56
C VAL A 828 -7.51 16.76 -7.10
N ALA A 829 -8.61 17.00 -7.81
CA ALA A 829 -9.62 17.97 -7.42
C ALA A 829 -10.89 17.25 -6.93
N ASP A 830 -11.04 17.07 -5.62
CA ASP A 830 -12.23 16.43 -5.02
C ASP A 830 -13.40 17.42 -4.91
N SER A 831 -13.13 18.73 -5.00
CA SER A 831 -14.14 19.78 -4.96
C SER A 831 -13.80 20.94 -5.89
N THR A 832 -14.79 21.79 -6.18
CA THR A 832 -14.59 23.05 -6.91
C THR A 832 -13.62 23.99 -6.19
N TRP A 833 -13.58 23.95 -4.86
CA TRP A 833 -12.66 24.72 -4.05
C TRP A 833 -11.21 24.24 -4.18
N GLU A 834 -10.99 22.93 -4.18
CA GLU A 834 -9.66 22.37 -4.40
C GLU A 834 -9.16 22.62 -5.82
N HIS A 835 -10.06 22.47 -6.81
CA HIS A 835 -9.74 22.83 -8.19
C HIS A 835 -9.29 24.29 -8.29
N TYR A 836 -10.08 25.21 -7.72
CA TYR A 836 -9.75 26.63 -7.67
C TYR A 836 -8.41 26.89 -6.99
N THR A 837 -8.17 26.30 -5.82
CA THR A 837 -6.91 26.48 -5.08
C THR A 837 -5.72 25.98 -5.88
N THR A 838 -5.76 24.76 -6.40
CA THR A 838 -4.67 24.19 -7.20
C THR A 838 -4.37 25.06 -8.42
N SER A 839 -5.39 25.50 -9.18
CA SER A 839 -5.19 26.39 -10.33
C SER A 839 -4.57 27.73 -9.94
N ARG A 840 -4.89 28.26 -8.75
CA ARG A 840 -4.29 29.51 -8.25
C ARG A 840 -2.85 29.32 -7.75
N LEU A 841 -2.54 28.20 -7.11
CA LEU A 841 -1.16 27.88 -6.70
C LEU A 841 -0.23 27.71 -7.91
N GLU A 842 -0.73 27.12 -9.00
CA GLU A 842 0.02 27.03 -10.27
C GLU A 842 0.31 28.42 -10.89
N ALA A 843 -0.65 29.35 -10.80
CA ALA A 843 -0.55 30.67 -11.42
C ALA A 843 0.15 31.74 -10.56
N SER A 844 0.24 31.56 -9.24
CA SER A 844 0.79 32.56 -8.30
C SER A 844 2.31 32.65 -8.38
N GLU A 845 2.86 33.86 -8.52
CA GLU A 845 4.31 34.10 -8.51
C GLU A 845 4.92 33.93 -7.12
N GLU A 846 4.10 34.07 -6.08
CA GLU A 846 4.49 33.90 -4.68
C GLU A 846 4.78 32.42 -4.31
N VAL A 847 4.33 31.46 -5.14
CA VAL A 847 4.52 30.02 -4.95
C VAL A 847 5.63 29.48 -5.84
N VAL A 848 6.63 28.86 -5.23
CA VAL A 848 7.74 28.18 -5.93
C VAL A 848 7.40 26.71 -6.18
N ALA A 849 6.92 26.02 -5.13
CA ALA A 849 6.47 24.65 -5.22
C ALA A 849 5.26 24.43 -4.33
N TYR A 850 4.39 23.48 -4.67
CA TYR A 850 3.34 23.02 -3.76
C TYR A 850 3.09 21.52 -3.95
N ALA A 851 2.41 20.92 -2.99
CA ALA A 851 1.92 19.56 -3.07
C ALA A 851 0.57 19.48 -2.38
N LYS A 852 -0.44 18.92 -3.06
CA LYS A 852 -1.66 18.46 -2.38
C LYS A 852 -1.26 17.29 -1.49
N ASN A 853 -1.69 17.31 -0.24
CA ASN A 853 -1.39 16.28 0.74
C ASN A 853 -2.30 15.07 0.55
N ASP A 854 -2.14 14.42 -0.61
CA ASP A 854 -2.88 13.25 -1.02
C ASP A 854 -1.91 12.09 -1.16
N HIS A 855 -2.10 11.03 -0.38
CA HIS A 855 -1.18 9.88 -0.29
C HIS A 855 0.28 10.23 0.07
N LEU A 856 0.56 11.44 0.55
CA LEU A 856 1.89 11.87 1.02
C LEU A 856 2.23 11.39 2.42
N GLY A 857 1.21 11.15 3.25
CA GLY A 857 1.39 10.72 4.64
C GLY A 857 1.72 11.86 5.63
N TYR A 858 1.68 13.13 5.21
CA TYR A 858 1.82 14.25 6.13
C TYR A 858 0.59 14.38 7.04
N GLN A 859 0.80 14.21 8.34
CA GLN A 859 -0.26 14.22 9.34
C GLN A 859 0.21 14.83 10.66
N ILE A 860 -0.74 15.43 11.38
CA ILE A 860 -0.54 16.07 12.69
C ILE A 860 -1.47 15.40 13.69
N HIS A 861 -0.95 15.05 14.85
CA HIS A 861 -1.75 14.48 15.92
C HIS A 861 -2.43 15.56 16.76
N TYR A 862 -3.70 15.37 17.10
CA TYR A 862 -4.45 16.27 17.98
C TYR A 862 -5.31 15.48 18.98
N LEU A 863 -5.67 16.11 20.10
CA LEU A 863 -6.56 15.52 21.09
C LEU A 863 -7.99 16.03 20.85
N TRP A 864 -8.97 15.13 20.85
CA TRP A 864 -10.39 15.47 20.76
C TRP A 864 -11.22 14.61 21.69
N ARG A 865 -11.93 15.24 22.64
CA ARG A 865 -12.76 14.56 23.67
C ARG A 865 -12.03 13.40 24.37
N GLY A 866 -10.75 13.61 24.70
CA GLY A 866 -9.91 12.61 25.38
C GLY A 866 -9.27 11.55 24.48
N SER A 867 -9.58 11.53 23.17
CA SER A 867 -8.98 10.59 22.21
C SER A 867 -7.92 11.27 21.34
N LYS A 868 -6.77 10.61 21.13
CA LYS A 868 -5.76 11.04 20.16
C LYS A 868 -6.27 10.75 18.75
N ARG A 869 -6.39 11.78 17.92
CA ARG A 869 -6.82 11.70 16.51
C ARG A 869 -5.72 12.22 15.57
N ARG A 870 -5.89 11.97 14.27
CA ARG A 870 -4.98 12.41 13.20
C ARG A 870 -5.67 13.47 12.35
N PHE A 871 -4.95 14.54 12.07
CA PHE A 871 -5.32 15.62 11.18
C PHE A 871 -4.42 15.58 9.95
N VAL A 872 -5.00 15.66 8.77
CA VAL A 872 -4.27 15.67 7.49
C VAL A 872 -4.65 17.00 6.84
N PRO A 873 -3.74 18.00 6.84
CA PRO A 873 -3.94 19.27 6.13
C PRO A 873 -4.04 19.06 4.62
N ASP A 874 -4.58 20.01 3.87
CA ASP A 874 -4.89 19.79 2.45
C ASP A 874 -3.70 20.06 1.52
N TYR A 875 -2.87 21.08 1.81
CA TYR A 875 -1.72 21.46 0.97
C TYR A 875 -0.46 21.79 1.77
N LEU A 876 0.69 21.47 1.17
CA LEU A 876 2.02 21.94 1.55
C LEU A 876 2.52 22.88 0.46
N ILE A 877 2.97 24.08 0.82
CA ILE A 877 3.36 25.11 -0.14
C ILE A 877 4.73 25.66 0.26
N ARG A 878 5.65 25.77 -0.70
CA ARG A 878 6.92 26.48 -0.55
C ARG A 878 6.83 27.83 -1.26
N LEU A 879 6.89 28.91 -0.48
CA LEU A 879 6.78 30.28 -0.94
C LEU A 879 8.12 30.82 -1.47
N ALA A 880 8.08 31.84 -2.32
CA ALA A 880 9.24 32.49 -2.93
C ALA A 880 10.22 33.10 -1.92
N ASN A 881 9.74 33.46 -0.72
CA ASN A 881 10.58 33.96 0.37
C ASN A 881 11.23 32.85 1.22
N GLY A 882 11.11 31.59 0.81
CA GLY A 882 11.70 30.42 1.48
C GLY A 882 10.86 29.81 2.60
N LYS A 883 9.67 30.36 2.90
CA LYS A 883 8.77 29.78 3.91
C LYS A 883 8.01 28.56 3.40
N HIS A 884 7.67 27.68 4.32
CA HIS A 884 6.73 26.58 4.11
C HIS A 884 5.38 26.95 4.73
N LEU A 885 4.31 26.86 3.95
CA LEU A 885 2.94 27.14 4.35
C LEU A 885 2.13 25.84 4.31
N VAL A 886 1.54 25.49 5.44
CA VAL A 886 0.53 24.43 5.54
C VAL A 886 -0.85 25.07 5.38
N LEU A 887 -1.58 24.69 4.34
CA LEU A 887 -2.87 25.30 4.01
C LEU A 887 -3.99 24.27 4.16
N GLU A 888 -5.05 24.64 4.88
CA GLU A 888 -6.29 23.88 4.98
C GLU A 888 -7.43 24.62 4.26
N ILE A 889 -8.32 23.89 3.60
CA ILE A 889 -9.50 24.41 2.92
C ILE A 889 -10.74 23.84 3.61
N LYS A 890 -11.62 24.71 4.11
CA LYS A 890 -12.89 24.30 4.74
C LYS A 890 -14.05 25.21 4.36
N GLY A 891 -15.15 24.59 3.94
CA GLY A 891 -16.42 25.27 3.69
C GLY A 891 -17.13 25.72 4.97
N GLU A 892 -17.17 24.88 6.00
CA GLU A 892 -17.84 25.17 7.29
C GLU A 892 -16.90 24.91 8.49
N ASP A 893 -16.97 25.78 9.49
CA ASP A 893 -16.13 25.72 10.69
C ASP A 893 -16.81 24.95 11.83
N SER A 894 -16.04 24.17 12.59
CA SER A 894 -16.56 23.35 13.70
C SER A 894 -15.58 23.36 14.89
N ASP A 895 -16.06 23.03 16.10
CA ASP A 895 -15.21 22.95 17.29
C ASP A 895 -14.05 21.94 17.12
N GLN A 896 -14.30 20.87 16.37
CA GLN A 896 -13.26 19.90 16.04
C GLN A 896 -12.22 20.50 15.09
N ASN A 897 -12.61 21.35 14.14
CA ASN A 897 -11.67 22.06 13.27
C ASN A 897 -10.81 23.04 14.06
N ARG A 898 -11.35 23.70 15.09
CA ARG A 898 -10.56 24.53 16.02
C ARG A 898 -9.48 23.73 16.73
N ALA A 899 -9.80 22.52 17.21
CA ALA A 899 -8.82 21.64 17.85
C ALA A 899 -7.69 21.20 16.89
N LYS A 900 -8.01 20.97 15.60
CA LYS A 900 -7.00 20.68 14.57
C LYS A 900 -6.06 21.87 14.35
N ARG A 901 -6.61 23.08 14.25
CA ARG A 901 -5.83 24.32 14.09
C ARG A 901 -4.91 24.59 15.27
N MET A 902 -5.38 24.38 16.51
CA MET A 902 -4.54 24.52 17.70
C MET A 902 -3.35 23.53 17.68
N ALA A 903 -3.58 22.30 17.23
CA ALA A 903 -2.50 21.32 17.09
C ALA A 903 -1.53 21.67 15.96
N LEU A 904 -2.03 22.20 14.83
CA LEU A 904 -1.20 22.70 13.73
C LEU A 904 -0.34 23.90 14.17
N ASP A 905 -0.90 24.83 14.94
CA ASP A 905 -0.16 25.96 15.50
C ASP A 905 0.96 25.50 16.44
N ALA A 906 0.65 24.58 17.37
CA ALA A 906 1.64 24.00 18.26
C ALA A 906 2.75 23.27 17.48
N TRP A 907 2.39 22.54 16.41
CA TRP A 907 3.34 21.88 15.52
C TRP A 907 4.27 22.89 14.83
N VAL A 908 3.72 23.94 14.23
CA VAL A 908 4.50 24.98 13.53
C VAL A 908 5.45 25.68 14.49
N ARG A 909 4.98 26.03 15.69
CA ARG A 909 5.81 26.68 16.72
C ARG A 909 6.94 25.76 17.19
N ALA A 910 6.67 24.48 17.43
CA ALA A 910 7.68 23.52 17.83
C ALA A 910 8.74 23.29 16.73
N VAL A 911 8.32 23.14 15.47
CA VAL A 911 9.22 22.95 14.33
C VAL A 911 10.09 24.20 14.10
N ASN A 912 9.50 25.40 14.19
CA ASN A 912 10.24 26.65 14.09
C ASN A 912 11.21 26.85 15.26
N ALA A 913 10.82 26.47 16.48
CA ALA A 913 11.70 26.53 17.65
C ALA A 913 12.91 25.58 17.55
N HIS A 914 12.75 24.44 16.86
CA HIS A 914 13.85 23.53 16.56
C HIS A 914 14.85 24.11 15.54
N GLY A 915 14.38 24.93 14.59
CA GLY A 915 15.22 25.69 13.64
C GLY A 915 15.84 24.87 12.49
N GLY A 916 15.64 23.55 12.46
CA GLY A 916 16.26 22.64 11.48
C GLY A 916 15.52 22.45 10.14
N PHE A 917 14.29 22.96 10.01
CA PHE A 917 13.40 22.66 8.88
C PHE A 917 12.95 23.90 8.09
N GLY A 918 13.70 24.99 8.19
CA GLY A 918 13.28 26.30 7.66
C GLY A 918 12.13 26.91 8.47
N VAL A 919 11.53 27.96 7.93
CA VAL A 919 10.43 28.69 8.60
C VAL A 919 9.08 28.18 8.08
N TRP A 920 8.25 27.70 9.00
CA TRP A 920 6.90 27.22 8.76
C TRP A 920 5.84 28.22 9.20
N CYS A 921 4.72 28.23 8.48
CA CYS A 921 3.50 28.96 8.81
C CYS A 921 2.29 28.12 8.41
N TRP A 922 1.11 28.49 8.90
CA TRP A 922 -0.14 27.81 8.56
C TRP A 922 -1.26 28.82 8.39
N ASP A 923 -2.24 28.49 7.55
CA ASP A 923 -3.48 29.26 7.43
C ASP A 923 -4.64 28.38 6.90
N VAL A 924 -5.86 28.91 6.94
CA VAL A 924 -7.09 28.23 6.54
C VAL A 924 -7.90 29.10 5.60
N VAL A 925 -8.24 28.57 4.42
CA VAL A 925 -9.22 29.21 3.52
C VAL A 925 -10.62 28.82 3.99
N LYS A 926 -11.37 29.81 4.51
CA LYS A 926 -12.76 29.66 4.94
C LYS A 926 -13.66 30.75 4.37
N ALA A 927 -14.95 30.43 4.23
CA ALA A 927 -16.03 31.27 3.69
C ALA A 927 -15.89 31.66 2.20
N GLU A 928 -14.76 32.20 1.77
CA GLU A 928 -14.54 32.68 0.39
C GLU A 928 -13.22 32.16 -0.20
N PRO A 929 -13.24 31.48 -1.37
CA PRO A 929 -12.01 30.98 -2.01
C PRO A 929 -11.02 32.09 -2.40
N SER A 930 -11.49 33.30 -2.67
CA SER A 930 -10.66 34.47 -3.02
C SER A 930 -9.66 34.85 -1.94
N ARG A 931 -9.93 34.54 -0.66
CA ARG A 931 -9.01 34.82 0.46
C ARG A 931 -7.67 34.11 0.36
N LEU A 932 -7.57 33.08 -0.48
CA LEU A 932 -6.29 32.46 -0.82
C LEU A 932 -5.24 33.48 -1.26
N PHE A 933 -5.64 34.51 -2.03
CA PHE A 933 -4.72 35.56 -2.47
C PHE A 933 -4.18 36.40 -1.31
N ASP A 934 -5.05 36.75 -0.37
CA ASP A 934 -4.69 37.56 0.79
C ASP A 934 -3.73 36.78 1.69
N ILE A 935 -4.01 35.49 1.89
CA ILE A 935 -3.16 34.56 2.66
C ILE A 935 -1.78 34.43 2.01
N LEU A 936 -1.72 34.15 0.70
CA LEU A 936 -0.45 34.00 -0.01
C LEU A 936 0.38 35.30 0.05
N ARG A 937 -0.25 36.46 -0.18
CA ARG A 937 0.44 37.76 -0.10
C ARG A 937 0.90 38.08 1.31
N HIS A 938 0.06 37.89 2.32
CA HIS A 938 0.41 38.13 3.73
C HIS A 938 1.64 37.30 4.13
N HIS A 939 1.64 36.02 3.81
CA HIS A 939 2.77 35.16 4.12
C HIS A 939 3.98 35.41 3.20
N ALA A 940 3.81 35.93 1.99
CA ALA A 940 4.92 36.26 1.10
C ALA A 940 5.73 37.51 1.53
N GLN A 941 5.15 38.43 2.32
CA GLN A 941 5.76 39.73 2.64
C GLN A 941 7.10 39.68 3.40
N SER A 942 7.31 38.69 4.27
CA SER A 942 8.52 38.60 5.09
C SER A 942 9.03 37.17 5.23
N GLY A 943 10.35 36.99 5.22
CA GLY A 943 11.00 35.68 5.47
C GLY A 943 10.89 35.16 6.91
N ILE A 944 10.39 35.96 7.85
CA ILE A 944 10.13 35.55 9.24
C ILE A 944 8.75 34.90 9.40
N HIS A 945 8.57 34.17 10.50
CA HIS A 945 7.30 33.56 10.87
C HIS A 945 6.19 34.62 10.94
N SER A 946 5.01 34.22 10.49
CA SER A 946 3.83 35.07 10.32
C SER A 946 2.61 34.29 10.81
N GLU A 947 1.82 34.93 11.67
CA GLU A 947 0.58 34.38 12.22
C GLU A 947 -0.53 34.30 11.14
N PRO A 948 -1.48 33.35 11.27
CA PRO A 948 -2.61 33.17 10.34
C PRO A 948 -3.53 34.40 10.26
N VAL A 949 -4.12 34.63 9.08
CA VAL A 949 -4.96 35.81 8.82
C VAL A 949 -6.38 35.64 9.41
N GLY A 950 -6.71 36.46 10.42
CA GLY A 950 -8.07 36.52 10.97
C GLY A 950 -8.47 35.35 11.87
N GLU A 951 -7.50 34.55 12.33
CA GLU A 951 -7.69 33.54 13.37
C GLU A 951 -7.25 34.09 14.73
N GLN A 952 -8.14 34.06 15.73
CA GLN A 952 -7.75 34.30 17.11
C GLN A 952 -7.19 33.00 17.67
N VAL A 953 -5.86 32.82 17.62
CA VAL A 953 -5.21 31.75 18.38
C VAL A 953 -5.20 32.19 19.84
N PRO A 954 -5.93 31.53 20.75
CA PRO A 954 -5.78 31.84 22.17
C PRO A 954 -4.33 31.53 22.53
N ARG A 955 -3.58 32.52 23.02
CA ARG A 955 -2.35 32.22 23.77
C ARG A 955 -2.79 31.22 24.83
N MET A 956 -2.21 30.02 24.83
CA MET A 956 -2.42 29.07 25.92
C MET A 956 -1.99 29.79 27.21
N VAL A 957 -2.96 30.36 27.92
CA VAL A 957 -2.84 30.62 29.34
C VAL A 957 -3.27 29.30 29.97
N CYS A 958 -2.33 28.36 30.05
CA CYS A 958 -2.53 27.16 30.83
C CYS A 958 -2.41 27.55 32.30
N ALA A 959 -3.46 27.24 33.06
CA ALA A 959 -3.50 27.35 34.51
C ALA A 959 -2.50 26.41 35.20
#